data_AF-A0A938MTM3-F1
#
_entry.id   AF-A0A938MTM3-F1
#
_cell.length_a   1.000
_cell.length_b   1.000
_cell.length_c   1.000
_cell.angle_alpha   90.00
_cell.angle_beta   90.00
_cell.angle_gamma   90.00
#
_symmetry.space_group_name_H-M   'P 1'
#
loop_
_entity.id
_entity.type
_entity.pdbx_description
1 polymer ?
#
loop_
_entity_poly.entity_id
_entity_poly.type
_entity_poly.pdbx_seq_one_letter_code
_entity_poly.pdbx_strand_id
1 'polypeptide(L)'
;MNGYRSALVVGLGFFALAAQTLLFRDFLTAFDGSELGVGIFFGSWLGWVACGALAGRVVSSRAPSLVRQFELAALLYVPAFLVQHLAIASARDLGGVAAYEVFPLGRMIAISMIANAPTSFVTGLLFTSACRWWSDERALSPARVYVLEAFGSFAGGITVTLLLARGATPEWVSCLAVSLLAASSFVSWLGTERARRTAVSGAVLLALLAIWLALLATGFPSWWSLRNSRLLWTRLLPPEQYHGSFSTAQGKYLHGLREDQFVVISWGGVSETLPNTMHASEVVAIAMSQRPEARNVLVVGPDSLGISLRLLALPQIRDVVWLHPDPEYPRGLLTALPRELAEAATRVAIPGVDVRDYLRAHRNRFDVILLNVPDPTTLVLNRYWTREFFALASESLAEHGVVCARMTGAANFLGGERVLLGCSSLVTMESVFPNVTLKPGDESWLIASHVPLVTAPAELRDRFARIPGAAEIYPPDGLMSLFTPERVEFQMARYRETAATVDRSLLLNRDEQPRAMLFSLLFAFRQTTLLSLARHVPVLGTSGFWLLACPILVYGALRAVYRMAPRGSRVALTETVAADAFDGQVLVFATGLSGMAISVLLMVRFQSQFGSLFLHIGLISSLFMFGSFVASLFIERHLRRPSGETKLLVPACLLMNLAFVAVLTALSDATSPAVYALLFAGSGVFVGLYFPIAAHRLRAGGRAAAATGASLETLDHLGGAVGAVSSGWFLLPLLGFDLTPWVLALVVGVNLPFGFLPVRRVSQPQDADWFDRLVRPAGYTLLGVAAAALAVSHLVAHAQTRRSQDRLFDVARAMAPGVHLAAGNAACPDGSDLAYWDVPAEAEDEGGFIFSSETLARGISGYGGPLNLAIFVDRQGTLREVRIVRSRETPVYVESLQGWLRELPGRNIFQPNGLDGIDAVSGATMTSDAVLRTLRQAGPAFASSALGIDVETASPPPRTRPDPRFACLLVLVAAALLLRRNPRVWPRRAMLLATFVVTGVLLNLQYSAQQVLALLCLNLPGNWLGGSFLLVLGVPVIVLLVGNVYCGYVCPFGALQELLGDTRPRGISADVDPRTWRYGRAVKYILLALLVVLFAVTRDYRSAAADPLLTVFSPLRDRWVVGTATAILALAFVYRRFWCRNLCPAGAFLSLLGSARLLRRWLPHTGPARCDMGVRTTGEMDCLFCDRCRHAKE
;
A
#
# COMPACT_ATOMS: atom_id res chain seq x y z
N MET A 1 10.90 -20.85 44.19
CA MET A 1 11.13 -21.30 42.80
C MET A 1 10.63 -20.32 41.75
N ASN A 2 9.37 -19.87 41.78
CA ASN A 2 8.83 -18.95 40.75
C ASN A 2 9.55 -17.59 40.66
N GLY A 3 10.12 -17.08 41.76
CA GLY A 3 10.90 -15.82 41.75
C GLY A 3 12.17 -15.88 40.89
N TYR A 4 12.94 -16.98 40.97
CA TYR A 4 14.19 -17.14 40.22
C TYR A 4 13.96 -17.27 38.71
N ARG A 5 12.94 -18.04 38.30
CA ARG A 5 12.58 -18.13 36.88
C ARG A 5 12.09 -16.77 36.35
N SER A 6 11.34 -16.03 37.17
CA SER A 6 10.85 -14.69 36.79
C SER A 6 12.00 -13.74 36.49
N ALA A 7 13.08 -13.78 37.27
CA ALA A 7 14.25 -12.93 37.07
C ALA A 7 14.88 -13.11 35.69
N LEU A 8 15.01 -14.35 35.19
CA LEU A 8 15.55 -14.61 33.85
C LEU A 8 14.60 -14.14 32.74
N VAL A 9 13.30 -14.38 32.84
CA VAL A 9 12.33 -13.90 31.83
C VAL A 9 12.29 -12.37 31.77
N VAL A 10 12.36 -11.70 32.93
CA VAL A 10 12.51 -10.24 33.02
C VAL A 10 13.84 -9.79 32.40
N GLY A 11 14.94 -10.52 32.67
CA GLY A 11 16.25 -10.26 32.07
C GLY A 11 16.28 -10.39 30.54
N LEU A 12 15.56 -11.39 29.99
CA LEU A 12 15.39 -11.55 28.54
C LEU A 12 14.65 -10.35 27.93
N GLY A 13 13.54 -9.92 28.55
CA GLY A 13 12.79 -8.74 28.10
C GLY A 13 13.61 -7.45 28.18
N PHE A 14 14.38 -7.27 29.26
CA PHE A 14 15.29 -6.13 29.45
C PHE A 14 16.33 -6.08 28.33
N PHE A 15 17.02 -7.20 28.09
CA PHE A 15 18.04 -7.29 27.05
C PHE A 15 17.44 -7.06 25.67
N ALA A 16 16.29 -7.67 25.36
CA ALA A 16 15.64 -7.54 24.05
C ALA A 16 15.35 -6.08 23.70
N LEU A 17 14.75 -5.30 24.61
CA LEU A 17 14.43 -3.90 24.32
C LEU A 17 15.66 -2.99 24.38
N ALA A 18 16.64 -3.29 25.25
CA ALA A 18 17.90 -2.57 25.26
C ALA A 18 18.65 -2.75 23.93
N ALA A 19 18.77 -4.00 23.46
CA ALA A 19 19.37 -4.34 22.18
C ALA A 19 18.63 -3.68 21.01
N GLN A 20 17.30 -3.77 20.96
CA GLN A 20 16.50 -3.13 19.91
C GLN A 20 16.75 -1.62 19.86
N THR A 21 16.75 -0.93 21.01
CA THR A 21 16.95 0.52 21.10
C THR A 21 18.33 0.93 20.59
N LEU A 22 19.37 0.20 20.97
CA LEU A 22 20.76 0.49 20.59
C LEU A 22 21.02 0.18 19.11
N LEU A 23 20.61 -1.00 18.65
CA LEU A 23 20.78 -1.43 17.25
C LEU A 23 19.96 -0.57 16.29
N PHE A 24 18.80 -0.08 16.71
CA PHE A 24 18.01 0.85 15.91
C PHE A 24 18.73 2.17 15.67
N ARG A 25 19.48 2.68 16.65
CA ARG A 25 20.26 3.92 16.51
C ARG A 25 21.43 3.72 15.53
N ASP A 26 22.11 2.58 15.62
CA ASP A 26 23.13 2.19 14.65
C ASP A 26 22.53 2.06 13.24
N PHE A 27 21.33 1.47 13.16
CA PHE A 27 20.61 1.29 11.90
C PHE A 27 20.25 2.64 11.26
N LEU A 28 19.66 3.57 12.00
CA LEU A 28 19.34 4.89 11.44
C LEU A 28 20.60 5.60 10.95
N THR A 29 21.73 5.44 11.65
CA THR A 29 23.02 6.02 11.24
C THR A 29 23.54 5.41 9.93
N ALA A 30 23.33 4.11 9.73
CA ALA A 30 23.76 3.40 8.52
C ALA A 30 22.89 3.69 7.28
N PHE A 31 21.60 4.03 7.49
CA PHE A 31 20.58 4.21 6.45
C PHE A 31 19.96 5.62 6.42
N ASP A 32 20.77 6.64 6.75
CA ASP A 32 20.49 8.07 6.57
C ASP A 32 19.21 8.59 7.28
N GLY A 33 18.78 7.93 8.37
CA GLY A 33 17.64 8.38 9.19
C GLY A 33 16.30 8.43 8.46
N SER A 34 16.13 7.71 7.35
CA SER A 34 14.89 7.76 6.57
C SER A 34 13.70 7.09 7.29
N GLU A 35 12.49 7.65 7.13
CA GLU A 35 11.25 7.06 7.67
C GLU A 35 10.93 5.70 7.04
N LEU A 36 11.32 5.50 5.77
CA LEU A 36 11.29 4.19 5.14
C LEU A 36 12.18 3.20 5.89
N GLY A 37 13.37 3.64 6.31
CA GLY A 37 14.29 2.90 7.16
C GLY A 37 13.66 2.49 8.49
N VAL A 38 12.90 3.37 9.15
CA VAL A 38 12.16 3.04 10.39
C VAL A 38 11.19 1.88 10.16
N GLY A 39 10.35 1.98 9.12
CA GLY A 39 9.40 0.92 8.76
C GLY A 39 10.08 -0.40 8.38
N ILE A 40 11.20 -0.34 7.64
CA ILE A 40 12.00 -1.53 7.25
C ILE A 40 12.66 -2.16 8.47
N PHE A 41 13.23 -1.37 9.38
CA PHE A 41 13.87 -1.88 10.60
C PHE A 41 12.86 -2.66 11.43
N PHE A 42 11.74 -2.05 11.80
CA PHE A 42 10.73 -2.72 12.61
C PHE A 42 10.07 -3.88 11.86
N GLY A 43 9.82 -3.73 10.56
CA GLY A 43 9.32 -4.81 9.70
C GLY A 43 10.23 -6.03 9.68
N SER A 44 11.52 -5.84 9.42
CA SER A 44 12.53 -6.91 9.40
C SER A 44 12.78 -7.49 10.79
N TRP A 45 12.90 -6.66 11.82
CA TRP A 45 13.07 -7.08 13.21
C TRP A 45 11.93 -8.00 13.63
N LEU A 46 10.68 -7.53 13.56
CA LEU A 46 9.51 -8.32 13.98
C LEU A 46 9.30 -9.55 13.08
N GLY A 47 9.58 -9.45 11.78
CA GLY A 47 9.55 -10.59 10.86
C GLY A 47 10.49 -11.72 11.29
N TRP A 48 11.72 -11.37 11.70
CA TRP A 48 12.68 -12.36 12.20
C TRP A 48 12.32 -12.91 13.58
N VAL A 49 11.70 -12.12 14.47
CA VAL A 49 11.13 -12.63 15.72
C VAL A 49 10.08 -13.71 15.42
N ALA A 50 9.20 -13.47 14.44
CA ALA A 50 8.20 -14.46 14.02
C ALA A 50 8.85 -15.75 13.46
N CYS A 51 9.87 -15.62 12.61
CA CYS A 51 10.66 -16.76 12.12
C CYS A 51 11.34 -17.53 13.28
N GLY A 52 11.89 -16.79 14.24
CA GLY A 52 12.51 -17.32 15.46
C GLY A 52 11.52 -18.12 16.30
N ALA A 53 10.29 -17.63 16.47
CA ALA A 53 9.23 -18.32 17.20
C ALA A 53 8.83 -19.65 16.54
N LEU A 54 8.71 -19.66 15.20
CA LEU A 54 8.48 -20.89 14.44
C LEU A 54 9.63 -21.89 14.59
N ALA A 55 10.88 -21.42 14.52
CA ALA A 55 12.05 -22.26 14.76
C ALA A 55 12.09 -22.79 16.20
N GLY A 56 11.78 -21.97 17.19
CA GLY A 56 11.69 -22.33 18.60
C GLY A 56 10.68 -23.46 18.86
N ARG A 57 9.58 -23.51 18.11
CA ARG A 57 8.63 -24.64 18.17
C ARG A 57 9.29 -25.96 17.76
N VAL A 58 10.07 -25.94 16.68
CA VAL A 58 10.77 -27.13 16.17
C VAL A 58 11.91 -27.52 17.10
N VAL A 59 12.77 -26.55 17.47
CA VAL A 59 13.94 -26.76 18.32
C VAL A 59 13.52 -27.27 19.69
N SER A 60 12.50 -26.68 20.32
CA SER A 60 12.02 -27.16 21.61
C SER A 60 11.57 -28.63 21.54
N SER A 61 10.96 -29.07 20.42
CA SER A 61 10.54 -30.46 20.22
C SER A 61 11.70 -31.43 19.96
N ARG A 62 12.68 -31.05 19.14
CA ARG A 62 13.78 -31.92 18.67
C ARG A 62 15.04 -31.87 19.54
N ALA A 63 15.26 -30.77 20.26
CA ALA A 63 16.44 -30.54 21.10
C ALA A 63 16.03 -30.24 22.56
N PRO A 64 15.51 -31.24 23.30
CA PRO A 64 15.06 -31.05 24.68
C PRO A 64 16.21 -30.66 25.64
N SER A 65 17.47 -30.92 25.28
CA SER A 65 18.65 -30.44 26.00
C SER A 65 18.70 -28.92 26.13
N LEU A 66 18.33 -28.19 25.08
CA LEU A 66 18.35 -26.72 25.05
C LEU A 66 17.29 -26.10 25.98
N VAL A 67 16.12 -26.74 26.07
CA VAL A 67 15.05 -26.34 27.01
C VAL A 67 15.42 -26.69 28.45
N ARG A 68 16.19 -27.77 28.66
CA ARG A 68 16.65 -28.20 29.99
C ARG A 68 17.76 -27.31 30.54
N GLN A 69 18.59 -26.74 29.67
CA GLN A 69 19.66 -25.79 30.01
C GLN A 69 19.32 -24.37 29.51
N PHE A 70 18.07 -23.95 29.74
CA PHE A 70 17.56 -22.68 29.21
C PHE A 70 18.34 -21.46 29.71
N GLU A 71 18.89 -21.54 30.93
CA GLU A 71 19.73 -20.51 31.54
C GLU A 71 21.01 -20.21 30.74
N LEU A 72 21.62 -21.25 30.15
CA LEU A 72 22.75 -21.11 29.21
C LEU A 72 22.28 -20.66 27.83
N ALA A 73 21.15 -21.20 27.35
CA ALA A 73 20.58 -20.82 26.05
C ALA A 73 20.24 -19.32 25.97
N ALA A 74 19.84 -18.72 27.09
CA ALA A 74 19.61 -17.28 27.20
C ALA A 74 20.82 -16.44 26.81
N LEU A 75 22.05 -16.92 27.02
CA LEU A 75 23.28 -16.21 26.66
C LEU A 75 23.56 -16.18 25.15
N LEU A 76 22.80 -16.91 24.33
CA LEU A 76 22.87 -16.82 22.86
C LEU A 76 22.59 -15.40 22.34
N TYR A 77 21.89 -14.59 23.13
CA TYR A 77 21.67 -13.17 22.84
C TYR A 77 22.97 -12.36 22.67
N VAL A 78 24.02 -12.68 23.43
CA VAL A 78 25.28 -11.92 23.42
C VAL A 78 26.00 -12.02 22.06
N PRO A 79 26.33 -13.23 21.55
CA PRO A 79 26.93 -13.32 20.22
C PRO A 79 25.99 -12.85 19.10
N ALA A 80 24.68 -13.05 19.24
CA ALA A 80 23.71 -12.55 18.27
C ALA A 80 23.70 -11.02 18.15
N PHE A 81 23.73 -10.32 19.29
CA PHE A 81 23.83 -8.86 19.35
C PHE A 81 25.10 -8.36 18.69
N LEU A 82 26.26 -8.97 18.99
CA LEU A 82 27.53 -8.58 18.39
C LEU A 82 27.54 -8.77 16.87
N VAL A 83 27.06 -9.91 16.37
CA VAL A 83 26.97 -10.17 14.93
C VAL A 83 26.06 -9.16 14.24
N GLN A 84 24.90 -8.86 14.85
CA GLN A 84 23.97 -7.87 14.29
C GLN A 84 24.55 -6.45 14.30
N HIS A 85 25.19 -6.02 15.40
CA HIS A 85 25.86 -4.71 15.48
C HIS A 85 26.92 -4.57 14.39
N LEU A 86 27.77 -5.58 14.19
CA LEU A 86 28.79 -5.59 13.14
C LEU A 86 28.17 -5.59 11.73
N ALA A 87 27.09 -6.35 11.51
CA ALA A 87 26.40 -6.38 10.23
C ALA A 87 25.76 -5.03 9.87
N ILE A 88 25.14 -4.35 10.85
CA ILE A 88 24.57 -3.01 10.66
C ILE A 88 25.69 -1.99 10.42
N ALA A 89 26.77 -2.05 11.20
CA ALA A 89 27.92 -1.19 10.99
C ALA A 89 28.42 -1.35 9.54
N SER A 90 28.65 -2.57 9.06
CA SER A 90 29.15 -2.83 7.70
C SER A 90 28.08 -2.82 6.60
N ALA A 91 26.87 -2.31 6.85
CA ALA A 91 25.75 -2.41 5.91
C ALA A 91 26.03 -1.77 4.53
N ARG A 92 26.72 -0.63 4.48
CA ARG A 92 27.10 0.04 3.22
C ARG A 92 28.10 -0.78 2.41
N ASP A 93 29.12 -1.34 3.07
CA ASP A 93 30.12 -2.21 2.44
C ASP A 93 29.47 -3.48 1.90
N LEU A 94 28.60 -4.13 2.70
CA LEU A 94 27.83 -5.30 2.30
C LEU A 94 26.88 -5.01 1.13
N GLY A 95 26.35 -3.79 1.07
CA GLY A 95 25.49 -3.32 -0.02
C GLY A 95 26.23 -2.82 -1.26
N GLY A 96 27.56 -2.71 -1.22
CA GLY A 96 28.36 -2.10 -2.28
C GLY A 96 27.92 -0.67 -2.59
N VAL A 97 27.56 0.11 -1.56
CA VAL A 97 27.07 1.49 -1.67
C VAL A 97 28.18 2.43 -1.22
N ALA A 98 28.57 3.38 -2.07
CA ALA A 98 29.58 4.36 -1.72
C ALA A 98 29.08 5.30 -0.60
N ALA A 99 29.99 5.88 0.17
CA ALA A 99 29.62 6.73 1.31
C ALA A 99 28.87 8.03 0.90
N TYR A 100 29.11 8.54 -0.32
CA TYR A 100 28.43 9.71 -0.88
C TYR A 100 27.13 9.37 -1.65
N GLU A 101 26.79 8.09 -1.77
CA GLU A 101 25.58 7.63 -2.46
C GLU A 101 24.44 7.44 -1.45
N VAL A 102 23.23 7.91 -1.79
CA VAL A 102 22.01 7.63 -1.02
C VAL A 102 21.75 6.13 -1.08
N PHE A 103 21.48 5.49 0.06
CA PHE A 103 21.30 4.03 0.09
C PHE A 103 20.11 3.60 -0.81
N PRO A 104 20.34 2.85 -1.91
CA PRO A 104 19.25 2.48 -2.81
C PRO A 104 18.22 1.61 -2.09
N LEU A 105 16.93 1.97 -2.17
CA LEU A 105 15.85 1.31 -1.41
C LEU A 105 15.83 -0.22 -1.56
N GLY A 106 16.04 -0.74 -2.78
CA GLY A 106 16.08 -2.19 -3.02
C GLY A 106 17.22 -2.89 -2.26
N ARG A 107 18.41 -2.27 -2.22
CA ARG A 107 19.56 -2.80 -1.46
C ARG A 107 19.34 -2.62 0.04
N MET A 108 18.75 -1.50 0.47
CA MET A 108 18.43 -1.24 1.86
C MET A 108 17.52 -2.35 2.42
N ILE A 109 16.46 -2.74 1.70
CA ILE A 109 15.57 -3.83 2.12
C ILE A 109 16.34 -5.15 2.27
N ALA A 110 17.13 -5.52 1.26
CA ALA A 110 17.88 -6.78 1.27
C ALA A 110 18.90 -6.85 2.42
N ILE A 111 19.72 -5.80 2.57
CA ILE A 111 20.73 -5.73 3.64
C ILE A 111 20.07 -5.64 5.01
N SER A 112 18.99 -4.88 5.17
CA SER A 112 18.25 -4.80 6.45
C SER A 112 17.69 -6.15 6.87
N MET A 113 17.15 -6.93 5.92
CA MET A 113 16.68 -8.29 6.20
C MET A 113 17.81 -9.21 6.66
N ILE A 114 19.03 -9.07 6.14
CA ILE A 114 20.16 -9.89 6.58
C ILE A 114 20.69 -9.39 7.93
N ALA A 115 20.94 -8.08 8.04
CA ALA A 115 21.54 -7.46 9.21
C ALA A 115 20.67 -7.61 10.47
N ASN A 116 19.34 -7.48 10.36
CA ASN A 116 18.44 -7.57 11.51
C ASN A 116 18.09 -9.00 11.96
N ALA A 117 18.58 -10.04 11.27
CA ALA A 117 18.24 -11.42 11.58
C ALA A 117 18.74 -11.92 12.95
N PRO A 118 20.01 -11.72 13.37
CA PRO A 118 20.60 -12.50 14.45
C PRO A 118 19.90 -12.34 15.81
N THR A 119 19.77 -11.11 16.32
CA THR A 119 19.18 -10.85 17.65
C THR A 119 17.69 -11.12 17.62
N SER A 120 17.00 -10.61 16.60
CA SER A 120 15.56 -10.75 16.42
C SER A 120 15.11 -12.21 16.34
N PHE A 121 15.84 -13.04 15.57
CA PHE A 121 15.56 -14.47 15.46
C PHE A 121 15.73 -15.20 16.81
N VAL A 122 16.79 -14.85 17.54
CA VAL A 122 17.06 -15.42 18.87
C VAL A 122 15.98 -15.02 19.87
N THR A 123 15.46 -13.79 19.80
CA THR A 123 14.32 -13.34 20.63
C THR A 123 13.12 -14.28 20.52
N GLY A 124 12.60 -14.51 19.31
CA GLY A 124 11.43 -15.37 19.13
C GLY A 124 11.70 -16.83 19.51
N LEU A 125 12.91 -17.32 19.24
CA LEU A 125 13.35 -18.67 19.61
C LEU A 125 13.37 -18.86 21.13
N LEU A 126 13.91 -17.89 21.87
CA LEU A 126 14.00 -17.92 23.33
C LEU A 126 12.63 -17.73 23.98
N PHE A 127 11.75 -16.88 23.45
CA PHE A 127 10.38 -16.73 23.96
C PHE A 127 9.59 -18.05 23.92
N THR A 128 9.63 -18.72 22.77
CA THR A 128 8.94 -20.00 22.59
C THR A 128 9.52 -21.09 23.49
N SER A 129 10.84 -21.09 23.65
CA SER A 129 11.54 -22.01 24.54
C SER A 129 11.22 -21.72 26.02
N ALA A 130 11.11 -20.45 26.40
CA ALA A 130 10.70 -20.01 27.74
C ALA A 130 9.28 -20.48 28.08
N CYS A 131 8.33 -20.40 27.12
CA CYS A 131 6.97 -20.90 27.30
C CYS A 131 6.91 -22.39 27.66
N ARG A 132 7.83 -23.19 27.11
CA ARG A 132 7.97 -24.62 27.44
C ARG A 132 8.71 -24.83 28.76
N TRP A 133 9.82 -24.14 28.96
CA TRP A 133 10.62 -24.22 30.18
C TRP A 133 9.82 -23.81 31.43
N TRP A 134 8.91 -22.85 31.28
CA TRP A 134 8.02 -22.38 32.34
C TRP A 134 6.86 -23.33 32.66
N SER A 135 6.56 -24.31 31.81
CA SER A 135 5.32 -25.09 31.93
C SER A 135 5.24 -25.93 33.22
N ASP A 136 4.46 -25.42 34.18
CA ASP A 136 3.73 -26.21 35.19
C ASP A 136 2.31 -26.48 34.65
N GLU A 137 1.64 -27.53 35.11
CA GLU A 137 0.32 -28.02 34.67
C GLU A 137 -0.85 -27.01 34.79
N ARG A 138 -0.60 -25.74 35.11
CA ARG A 138 -1.62 -24.67 35.15
C ARG A 138 -1.94 -24.14 33.73
N ALA A 139 -3.21 -23.80 33.51
CA ALA A 139 -3.78 -23.54 32.17
C ALA A 139 -3.15 -22.38 31.35
N LEU A 140 -2.48 -21.39 31.97
CA LEU A 140 -2.12 -20.10 31.35
C LEU A 140 -0.61 -19.77 31.33
N SER A 141 0.27 -20.73 31.02
CA SER A 141 1.72 -20.49 31.04
C SER A 141 2.26 -19.48 30.00
N PRO A 142 1.77 -19.40 28.73
CA PRO A 142 2.31 -18.44 27.75
C PRO A 142 1.99 -16.99 28.10
N ALA A 143 0.79 -16.73 28.62
CA ALA A 143 0.38 -15.39 29.04
C ALA A 143 1.28 -14.85 30.18
N ARG A 144 1.71 -15.72 31.09
CA ARG A 144 2.59 -15.32 32.21
C ARG A 144 4.00 -14.96 31.74
N VAL A 145 4.54 -15.70 30.77
CA VAL A 145 5.85 -15.40 30.19
C VAL A 145 5.82 -14.04 29.49
N TYR A 146 4.78 -13.79 28.67
CA TYR A 146 4.56 -12.50 28.02
C TYR A 146 4.48 -11.32 29.01
N VAL A 147 3.73 -11.47 30.11
CA VAL A 147 3.64 -10.45 31.17
C VAL A 147 5.02 -10.13 31.78
N LEU A 148 5.82 -11.14 32.09
CA LEU A 148 7.14 -10.95 32.71
C LEU A 148 8.14 -10.33 31.73
N GLU A 149 8.12 -10.77 30.49
CA GLU A 149 8.97 -10.21 29.44
C GLU A 149 8.61 -8.75 29.16
N ALA A 150 7.32 -8.42 28.99
CA ALA A 150 6.86 -7.05 28.76
C ALA A 150 7.31 -6.10 29.88
N PHE A 151 7.29 -6.56 31.15
CA PHE A 151 7.82 -5.80 32.27
C PHE A 151 9.35 -5.61 32.18
N GLY A 152 10.08 -6.67 31.81
CA GLY A 152 11.51 -6.61 31.56
C GLY A 152 11.86 -5.60 30.47
N SER A 153 11.14 -5.65 29.35
CA SER A 153 11.29 -4.72 28.22
C SER A 153 11.01 -3.28 28.65
N PHE A 154 9.91 -3.03 29.37
CA PHE A 154 9.63 -1.72 29.96
C PHE A 154 10.83 -1.18 30.76
N ALA A 155 11.37 -1.98 31.69
CA ALA A 155 12.52 -1.60 32.51
C ALA A 155 13.78 -1.36 31.66
N GLY A 156 14.02 -2.18 30.64
CA GLY A 156 15.12 -2.05 29.69
C GLY A 156 15.10 -0.71 28.96
N GLY A 157 13.98 -0.37 28.31
CA GLY A 157 13.87 0.85 27.50
C GLY A 157 14.01 2.14 28.31
N ILE A 158 13.42 2.20 29.51
CA ILE A 158 13.60 3.34 30.43
C ILE A 158 15.06 3.45 30.86
N THR A 159 15.69 2.34 31.25
CA THR A 159 17.08 2.35 31.72
C THR A 159 18.03 2.83 30.62
N VAL A 160 17.90 2.30 29.41
CA VAL A 160 18.70 2.74 28.25
C VAL A 160 18.49 4.23 27.98
N THR A 161 17.23 4.70 27.93
CA THR A 161 16.94 6.10 27.62
C THR A 161 17.51 7.05 28.68
N LEU A 162 17.36 6.73 29.97
CA LEU A 162 17.89 7.55 31.07
C LEU A 162 19.41 7.59 31.10
N LEU A 163 20.10 6.50 30.74
CA LEU A 163 21.56 6.46 30.69
C LEU A 163 22.08 7.26 29.49
N LEU A 164 21.49 7.11 28.31
CA LEU A 164 21.84 7.89 27.12
C LEU A 164 21.59 9.38 27.34
N ALA A 165 20.47 9.75 27.98
CA ALA A 165 20.16 11.14 28.32
C ALA A 165 21.16 11.76 29.31
N ARG A 166 21.85 10.93 30.12
CA ARG A 166 22.94 11.35 31.01
C ARG A 166 24.34 11.31 30.35
N GLY A 167 24.42 11.06 29.05
CA GLY A 167 25.67 11.04 28.30
C GLY A 167 26.45 9.72 28.33
N ALA A 168 25.83 8.61 28.77
CA ALA A 168 26.46 7.29 28.65
C ALA A 168 26.60 6.88 27.17
N THR A 169 27.71 6.24 26.80
CA THR A 169 27.89 5.77 25.42
C THR A 169 27.03 4.52 25.14
N PRO A 170 26.56 4.32 23.90
CA PRO A 170 25.80 3.12 23.51
C PRO A 170 26.53 1.81 23.84
N GLU A 171 27.86 1.79 23.69
CA GLU A 171 28.69 0.62 23.99
C GLU A 171 28.68 0.29 25.50
N TRP A 172 28.70 1.31 26.37
CA TRP A 172 28.63 1.12 27.82
C TRP A 172 27.27 0.56 28.25
N VAL A 173 26.18 1.09 27.68
CA VAL A 173 24.82 0.59 27.93
C VAL A 173 24.64 -0.85 27.43
N SER A 174 25.24 -1.19 26.28
CA SER A 174 25.26 -2.57 25.76
C SER A 174 25.93 -3.51 26.76
N CYS A 175 27.07 -3.09 27.31
CA CYS A 175 27.80 -3.86 28.31
C CYS A 175 26.98 -4.08 29.59
N LEU A 176 26.24 -3.07 30.05
CA LEU A 176 25.33 -3.20 31.20
C LEU A 176 24.21 -4.22 30.93
N ALA A 177 23.61 -4.19 29.75
CA ALA A 177 22.56 -5.14 29.37
C ALA A 177 23.07 -6.59 29.37
N VAL A 178 24.27 -6.83 28.85
CA VAL A 178 24.93 -8.15 28.90
C VAL A 178 25.17 -8.60 30.35
N SER A 179 25.67 -7.70 31.21
CA SER A 179 25.90 -8.00 32.64
C SER A 179 24.61 -8.42 33.35
N LEU A 180 23.50 -7.71 33.12
CA LEU A 180 22.22 -8.01 33.74
C LEU A 180 21.62 -9.33 33.23
N LEU A 181 21.76 -9.62 31.93
CA LEU A 181 21.34 -10.90 31.36
C LEU A 181 22.13 -12.06 31.98
N ALA A 182 23.47 -11.96 32.03
CA ALA A 182 24.34 -12.98 32.61
C ALA A 182 24.07 -13.21 34.11
N ALA A 183 23.86 -12.13 34.87
CA ALA A 183 23.47 -12.20 36.28
C ALA A 183 22.10 -12.89 36.45
N SER A 184 21.11 -12.55 35.62
CA SER A 184 19.78 -13.15 35.68
C SER A 184 19.78 -14.65 35.33
N SER A 185 20.62 -15.07 34.37
CA SER A 185 20.87 -16.49 34.04
C SER A 185 21.49 -17.24 35.22
N PHE A 186 22.50 -16.66 35.86
CA PHE A 186 23.15 -17.26 37.03
C PHE A 186 22.19 -17.37 38.23
N VAL A 187 21.41 -16.31 38.51
CA VAL A 187 20.40 -16.30 39.58
C VAL A 187 19.28 -17.31 39.30
N SER A 188 18.84 -17.44 38.05
CA SER A 188 17.85 -18.47 37.68
C SER A 188 18.40 -19.87 37.90
N TRP A 189 19.66 -20.13 37.51
CA TRP A 189 20.33 -21.41 37.77
C TRP A 189 20.44 -21.71 39.27
N LEU A 190 20.67 -20.68 40.10
CA LEU A 190 20.63 -20.81 41.55
C LEU A 190 19.23 -21.19 42.07
N GLY A 191 18.16 -20.93 41.33
CA GLY A 191 16.80 -21.35 41.69
C GLY A 191 16.35 -22.70 41.13
N THR A 192 17.15 -23.31 40.25
CA THR A 192 16.77 -24.55 39.53
C THR A 192 16.84 -25.77 40.45
N GLU A 193 15.88 -26.70 40.30
CA GLU A 193 15.81 -27.93 41.11
C GLU A 193 17.12 -28.72 41.06
N ARG A 194 17.52 -29.31 42.19
CA ARG A 194 18.75 -30.13 42.31
C ARG A 194 18.83 -31.24 41.25
N ALA A 195 17.70 -31.82 40.85
CA ALA A 195 17.63 -32.87 39.82
C ALA A 195 17.85 -32.37 38.38
N ARG A 196 17.67 -31.07 38.12
CA ARG A 196 17.88 -30.43 36.80
C ARG A 196 19.17 -29.60 36.74
N ARG A 197 19.76 -29.24 37.88
CA ARG A 197 21.04 -28.55 37.97
C ARG A 197 22.19 -29.47 37.55
N THR A 198 22.92 -29.08 36.51
CA THR A 198 24.24 -29.67 36.23
C THR A 198 25.32 -28.76 36.81
N ALA A 199 26.27 -29.32 37.57
CA ALA A 199 27.40 -28.55 38.12
C ALA A 199 28.21 -27.85 37.02
N VAL A 200 28.32 -28.49 35.85
CA VAL A 200 28.99 -27.97 34.66
C VAL A 200 28.34 -26.68 34.16
N SER A 201 27.00 -26.60 34.08
CA SER A 201 26.33 -25.37 33.60
C SER A 201 26.53 -24.19 34.55
N GLY A 202 26.55 -24.43 35.86
CA GLY A 202 26.85 -23.40 36.86
C GLY A 202 28.28 -22.89 36.78
N ALA A 203 29.25 -23.81 36.64
CA ALA A 203 30.66 -23.45 36.49
C ALA A 203 30.90 -22.62 35.21
N VAL A 204 30.27 -23.00 34.10
CA VAL A 204 30.34 -22.22 32.83
C VAL A 204 29.71 -20.84 33.00
N LEU A 205 28.51 -20.74 33.58
CA LEU A 205 27.86 -19.44 33.82
C LEU A 205 28.70 -18.52 34.71
N LEU A 206 29.27 -19.06 35.78
CA LEU A 206 30.14 -18.29 36.69
C LEU A 206 31.44 -17.87 36.02
N ALA A 207 32.08 -18.76 35.25
CA ALA A 207 33.30 -18.44 34.51
C ALA A 207 33.05 -17.35 33.45
N LEU A 208 31.96 -17.46 32.69
CA LEU A 208 31.57 -16.44 31.72
C LEU A 208 31.28 -15.09 32.39
N LEU A 209 30.58 -15.09 33.53
CA LEU A 209 30.31 -13.87 34.29
C LEU A 209 31.61 -13.25 34.85
N ALA A 210 32.52 -14.07 35.38
CA ALA A 210 33.81 -13.60 35.91
C ALA A 210 34.72 -13.03 34.81
N ILE A 211 34.82 -13.73 33.66
CA ILE A 211 35.55 -13.25 32.47
C ILE A 211 34.98 -11.92 31.99
N TRP A 212 33.65 -11.82 31.93
CA TRP A 212 32.96 -10.60 31.51
C TRP A 212 33.23 -9.42 32.45
N LEU A 213 33.15 -9.63 33.77
CA LEU A 213 33.47 -8.61 34.77
C LEU A 213 34.94 -8.18 34.71
N ALA A 214 35.87 -9.12 34.50
CA ALA A 214 37.28 -8.82 34.31
C ALA A 214 37.52 -7.97 33.03
N LEU A 215 36.81 -8.26 31.93
CA LEU A 215 36.89 -7.46 30.70
C LEU A 215 36.34 -6.04 30.90
N LEU A 216 35.28 -5.85 31.68
CA LEU A 216 34.78 -4.50 31.98
C LEU A 216 35.79 -3.68 32.80
N ALA A 217 36.52 -4.32 33.70
CA ALA A 217 37.54 -3.66 34.52
C ALA A 217 38.73 -3.11 33.70
N THR A 218 38.97 -3.60 32.47
CA THR A 218 40.04 -3.10 31.60
C THR A 218 39.67 -1.82 30.83
N GLY A 219 38.45 -1.30 30.99
CA GLY A 219 37.97 -0.14 30.22
C GLY A 219 37.50 -0.49 28.81
N PHE A 220 37.15 -1.76 28.57
CA PHE A 220 36.64 -2.26 27.28
C PHE A 220 35.53 -1.41 26.63
N PRO A 221 34.51 -0.90 27.36
CA PRO A 221 33.46 -0.10 26.74
C PRO A 221 33.98 1.18 26.05
N SER A 222 34.94 1.87 26.68
CA SER A 222 35.55 3.08 26.13
C SER A 222 36.41 2.77 24.90
N TRP A 223 37.15 1.67 24.94
CA TRP A 223 37.93 1.19 23.79
C TRP A 223 37.02 0.85 22.60
N TRP A 224 35.90 0.16 22.83
CA TRP A 224 34.94 -0.16 21.77
C TRP A 224 34.35 1.10 21.16
N SER A 225 33.92 2.04 21.99
CA SER A 225 33.35 3.32 21.51
C SER A 225 34.31 4.12 20.62
N LEU A 226 35.59 4.18 21.00
CA LEU A 226 36.62 4.84 20.19
C LEU A 226 36.86 4.12 18.85
N ARG A 227 36.94 2.78 18.88
CA ARG A 227 37.13 1.97 17.68
C ARG A 227 35.98 2.15 16.69
N ASN A 228 34.74 2.13 17.18
CA ASN A 228 33.55 2.31 16.35
C ASN A 228 33.51 3.70 15.70
N SER A 229 33.86 4.75 16.47
CA SER A 229 33.93 6.13 15.96
C SER A 229 34.96 6.30 14.84
N ARG A 230 36.15 5.69 15.00
CA ARG A 230 37.18 5.69 13.96
C ARG A 230 36.74 4.95 12.70
N LEU A 231 36.07 3.79 12.85
CA LEU A 231 35.56 3.02 11.71
C LEU A 231 34.53 3.81 10.89
N LEU A 232 33.64 4.55 11.55
CA LEU A 232 32.67 5.42 10.88
C LEU A 232 33.36 6.58 10.14
N TRP A 233 34.37 7.20 10.76
CA TRP A 233 35.17 8.27 10.14
C TRP A 233 35.89 7.79 8.87
N THR A 234 36.56 6.63 8.94
CA THR A 234 37.37 6.07 7.85
C THR A 234 36.60 5.75 6.57
N ARG A 235 35.27 5.80 6.60
CA ARG A 235 34.42 5.60 5.41
C ARG A 235 34.44 6.77 4.44
N LEU A 236 34.63 7.98 4.96
CA LEU A 236 34.62 9.21 4.18
C LEU A 236 35.99 9.86 4.15
N LEU A 237 36.73 9.82 5.26
CA LEU A 237 37.97 10.56 5.44
C LEU A 237 39.09 9.68 6.02
N PRO A 238 40.37 9.95 5.69
CA PRO A 238 41.51 9.20 6.22
C PRO A 238 41.57 9.17 7.76
N PRO A 239 42.04 8.07 8.38
CA PRO A 239 42.05 7.91 9.84
C PRO A 239 42.91 8.95 10.58
N GLU A 240 43.95 9.48 9.94
CA GLU A 240 44.87 10.47 10.52
C GLU A 240 44.19 11.82 10.78
N GLN A 241 43.07 12.09 10.09
CA GLN A 241 42.32 13.35 10.15
C GLN A 241 41.26 13.37 11.26
N TYR A 242 41.04 12.25 11.96
CA TYR A 242 40.04 12.14 13.02
C TYR A 242 40.52 12.77 14.34
N HIS A 243 39.79 13.76 14.85
CA HIS A 243 40.16 14.47 16.09
C HIS A 243 39.27 14.09 17.28
N GLY A 244 37.98 13.80 17.05
CA GLY A 244 37.08 13.49 18.15
C GLY A 244 35.63 13.31 17.72
N SER A 245 34.77 13.19 18.73
CA SER A 245 33.32 13.08 18.54
C SER A 245 32.56 13.67 19.71
N PHE A 246 31.37 14.18 19.45
CA PHE A 246 30.40 14.53 20.48
C PHE A 246 29.03 13.91 20.12
N SER A 247 28.10 13.89 21.07
CA SER A 247 26.77 13.31 20.88
C SER A 247 25.73 14.21 21.49
N THR A 248 24.58 14.27 20.83
CA THR A 248 23.39 15.00 21.27
C THR A 248 22.23 14.02 21.45
N ALA A 249 21.09 14.52 21.92
CA ALA A 249 19.83 13.78 21.88
C ALA A 249 19.42 13.33 20.45
N GLN A 250 19.89 13.99 19.39
CA GLN A 250 19.46 13.71 18.02
C GLN A 250 20.46 12.88 17.20
N GLY A 251 21.75 12.87 17.54
CA GLY A 251 22.74 12.15 16.74
C GLY A 251 24.14 12.12 17.36
N LYS A 252 25.03 11.41 16.67
CA LYS A 252 26.47 11.39 16.97
C LYS A 252 27.22 12.11 15.85
N TYR A 253 28.11 13.02 16.24
CA TYR A 253 28.88 13.87 15.34
C TYR A 253 30.36 13.56 15.50
N LEU A 254 31.04 13.29 14.39
CA LEU A 254 32.48 13.05 14.32
C LEU A 254 33.13 14.29 13.71
N HIS A 255 34.29 14.70 14.22
CA HIS A 255 34.97 15.89 13.70
C HIS A 255 36.47 15.69 13.51
N GLY A 256 37.04 16.47 12.59
CA GLY A 256 38.44 16.39 12.20
C GLY A 256 38.85 17.53 11.26
N LEU A 257 40.11 17.51 10.82
CA LEU A 257 40.69 18.51 9.91
C LEU A 257 41.10 17.87 8.59
N ARG A 258 40.72 18.49 7.47
CA ARG A 258 41.15 18.13 6.12
C ARG A 258 41.53 19.39 5.34
N GLU A 259 42.77 19.46 4.84
CA GLU A 259 43.23 20.55 3.95
C GLU A 259 42.84 21.94 4.50
N ASP A 260 43.13 22.19 5.78
CA ASP A 260 42.81 23.41 6.55
C ASP A 260 41.30 23.70 6.76
N GLN A 261 40.42 22.78 6.38
CA GLN A 261 38.99 22.83 6.68
C GLN A 261 38.62 21.92 7.86
N PHE A 262 37.84 22.47 8.79
CA PHE A 262 37.17 21.71 9.84
C PHE A 262 35.92 21.04 9.28
N VAL A 263 35.87 19.72 9.38
CA VAL A 263 34.79 18.90 8.83
C VAL A 263 34.08 18.16 9.94
N VAL A 264 32.75 18.21 9.92
CA VAL A 264 31.88 17.44 10.80
C VAL A 264 31.11 16.42 9.98
N ILE A 265 31.11 15.17 10.43
CA ILE A 265 30.39 14.06 9.81
C ILE A 265 29.28 13.59 10.76
N SER A 266 28.08 13.40 10.22
CA SER A 266 26.98 12.70 10.88
C SER A 266 26.11 11.98 9.84
N TRP A 267 25.35 10.96 10.26
CA TRP A 267 24.46 10.20 9.36
C TRP A 267 25.15 9.66 8.08
N GLY A 268 26.45 9.33 8.16
CA GLY A 268 27.21 8.82 7.02
C GLY A 268 27.55 9.87 5.95
N GLY A 269 27.33 11.16 6.19
CA GLY A 269 27.66 12.27 5.29
C GLY A 269 28.31 13.46 6.00
N VAL A 270 28.78 14.44 5.22
CA VAL A 270 29.31 15.70 5.75
C VAL A 270 28.16 16.60 6.18
N SER A 271 28.20 17.08 7.42
CA SER A 271 27.18 17.93 8.03
C SER A 271 27.59 19.40 8.11
N GLU A 272 28.89 19.68 8.28
CA GLU A 272 29.43 21.03 8.34
C GLU A 272 30.84 21.03 7.73
N THR A 273 31.14 22.04 6.92
CA THR A 273 32.49 22.28 6.39
C THR A 273 32.87 23.73 6.66
N LEU A 274 33.96 23.97 7.39
CA LEU A 274 34.38 25.32 7.77
C LEU A 274 35.85 25.56 7.44
N PRO A 275 36.22 26.64 6.74
CA PRO A 275 35.34 27.69 6.22
C PRO A 275 34.80 27.39 4.79
N ASN A 276 33.48 27.22 4.63
CA ASN A 276 32.81 27.09 3.31
C ASN A 276 32.51 28.47 2.69
N THR A 277 33.55 29.23 2.36
CA THR A 277 33.43 30.67 2.03
C THR A 277 32.67 30.97 0.75
N MET A 278 32.92 30.20 -0.33
CA MET A 278 32.32 30.47 -1.65
C MET A 278 30.80 30.27 -1.65
N HIS A 279 30.33 29.12 -1.14
CA HIS A 279 28.90 28.83 -1.03
C HIS A 279 28.20 29.83 -0.10
N ALA A 280 28.79 30.12 1.06
CA ALA A 280 28.26 31.10 1.99
C ALA A 280 28.09 32.48 1.36
N SER A 281 29.09 32.95 0.59
CA SER A 281 29.02 34.21 -0.13
C SER A 281 27.91 34.26 -1.19
N GLU A 282 27.69 33.16 -1.94
CA GLU A 282 26.59 33.08 -2.92
C GLU A 282 25.22 33.19 -2.24
N VAL A 283 24.99 32.47 -1.14
CA VAL A 283 23.73 32.50 -0.39
C VAL A 283 23.46 33.89 0.19
N VAL A 284 24.50 34.54 0.73
CA VAL A 284 24.40 35.93 1.23
C VAL A 284 24.01 36.88 0.09
N ALA A 285 24.60 36.74 -1.10
CA ALA A 285 24.25 37.58 -2.25
C ALA A 285 22.80 37.41 -2.70
N ILE A 286 22.29 36.16 -2.74
CA ILE A 286 20.89 35.85 -3.09
C ILE A 286 19.93 36.56 -2.13
N ALA A 287 20.16 36.48 -0.82
CA ALA A 287 19.23 37.04 0.16
C ALA A 287 19.35 38.57 0.28
N MET A 288 20.57 39.11 0.33
CA MET A 288 20.80 40.54 0.52
C MET A 288 20.47 41.36 -0.73
N SER A 289 20.53 40.78 -1.93
CA SER A 289 20.07 41.46 -3.15
C SER A 289 18.56 41.76 -3.16
N GLN A 290 17.76 40.93 -2.47
CA GLN A 290 16.32 41.17 -2.28
C GLN A 290 16.07 42.25 -1.21
N ARG A 291 16.85 42.23 -0.12
CA ARG A 291 16.77 43.20 0.99
C ARG A 291 18.15 43.76 1.38
N PRO A 292 18.62 44.82 0.69
CA PRO A 292 19.91 45.44 0.98
C PRO A 292 20.00 46.10 2.36
N GLU A 293 18.86 46.55 2.88
CA GLU A 293 18.75 47.29 4.15
C GLU A 293 18.59 46.38 5.38
N ALA A 294 18.63 45.05 5.19
CA ALA A 294 18.44 44.09 6.27
C ALA A 294 19.48 44.28 7.39
N ARG A 295 19.03 44.22 8.65
CA ARG A 295 19.88 44.35 9.85
C ARG A 295 19.80 43.12 10.74
N ASN A 296 18.63 42.50 10.84
CA ASN A 296 18.38 41.33 11.67
C ASN A 296 18.11 40.11 10.80
N VAL A 297 19.03 39.14 10.84
CA VAL A 297 18.95 37.95 9.99
C VAL A 297 18.87 36.70 10.84
N LEU A 298 17.91 35.83 10.49
CA LEU A 298 17.82 34.47 11.04
C LEU A 298 18.32 33.47 10.00
N VAL A 299 19.26 32.61 10.39
CA VAL A 299 19.76 31.50 9.56
C VAL A 299 19.37 30.19 10.22
N VAL A 300 18.68 29.31 9.48
CA VAL A 300 18.20 28.01 9.95
C VAL A 300 18.77 26.91 9.09
N GLY A 301 19.45 25.94 9.70
CA GLY A 301 19.91 24.73 9.01
C GLY A 301 21.33 24.28 9.36
N PRO A 302 21.75 23.10 8.87
CA PRO A 302 23.15 22.67 8.88
C PRO A 302 24.00 23.51 7.90
N ASP A 303 25.33 23.40 7.97
CA ASP A 303 26.30 24.13 7.13
C ASP A 303 26.05 25.64 7.05
N SER A 304 25.61 26.22 8.18
CA SER A 304 25.07 27.59 8.24
C SER A 304 25.87 28.52 9.14
N LEU A 305 26.87 28.01 9.86
CA LEU A 305 27.79 28.86 10.62
C LEU A 305 28.62 29.72 9.66
N GLY A 306 29.10 29.16 8.55
CA GLY A 306 29.83 29.89 7.52
C GLY A 306 29.02 31.04 6.89
N ILE A 307 27.73 30.80 6.61
CA ILE A 307 26.78 31.81 6.13
C ILE A 307 26.62 32.93 7.17
N SER A 308 26.46 32.54 8.44
CA SER A 308 26.28 33.49 9.55
C SER A 308 27.49 34.40 9.74
N LEU A 309 28.70 33.84 9.66
CA LEU A 309 29.95 34.61 9.74
C LEU A 309 30.13 35.57 8.55
N ARG A 310 29.73 35.16 7.35
CA ARG A 310 29.75 36.03 6.16
C ARG A 310 28.72 37.15 6.23
N LEU A 311 27.53 36.91 6.77
CA LEU A 311 26.55 37.97 7.05
C LEU A 311 27.12 39.03 8.01
N LEU A 312 27.79 38.60 9.08
CA LEU A 312 28.43 39.50 10.06
C LEU A 312 29.66 40.26 9.51
N ALA A 313 30.12 39.93 8.30
CA ALA A 313 31.14 40.72 7.61
C ALA A 313 30.54 41.96 6.93
N LEU A 314 29.23 42.00 6.70
CA LEU A 314 28.53 43.17 6.18
C LEU A 314 28.30 44.19 7.31
N PRO A 315 28.69 45.47 7.14
CA PRO A 315 28.69 46.46 8.21
C PRO A 315 27.30 46.86 8.70
N GLN A 316 26.25 46.72 7.88
CA GLN A 316 24.88 47.06 8.25
C GLN A 316 24.19 45.97 9.08
N ILE A 317 24.72 44.75 9.10
CA ILE A 317 24.12 43.61 9.81
C ILE A 317 24.42 43.77 11.30
N ARG A 318 23.37 43.89 12.11
CA ARG A 318 23.46 44.07 13.55
C ARG A 318 23.48 42.74 14.29
N ASP A 319 22.48 41.91 14.01
CA ASP A 319 22.24 40.67 14.73
C ASP A 319 22.04 39.52 13.73
N VAL A 320 22.83 38.47 13.90
CA VAL A 320 22.64 37.19 13.19
C VAL A 320 22.33 36.12 14.21
N VAL A 321 21.15 35.53 14.08
CA VAL A 321 20.73 34.39 14.89
C VAL A 321 20.90 33.12 14.06
N TRP A 322 21.62 32.14 14.59
CA TRP A 322 21.73 30.82 13.98
C TRP A 322 20.97 29.79 14.80
N LEU A 323 20.06 29.07 14.14
CA LEU A 323 19.35 27.93 14.70
C LEU A 323 19.63 26.68 13.88
N HIS A 324 19.82 25.57 14.58
CA HIS A 324 20.04 24.27 13.98
C HIS A 324 18.85 23.34 14.30
N PRO A 325 18.42 22.44 13.38
CA PRO A 325 17.36 21.47 13.66
C PRO A 325 17.62 20.57 14.89
N ASP A 326 18.89 20.38 15.23
CA ASP A 326 19.36 19.84 16.50
C ASP A 326 19.78 20.99 17.45
N PRO A 327 18.96 21.34 18.47
CA PRO A 327 19.24 22.47 19.36
C PRO A 327 20.53 22.34 20.19
N GLU A 328 20.98 21.11 20.45
CA GLU A 328 22.19 20.84 21.23
C GLU A 328 23.47 20.90 20.37
N TYR A 329 23.32 20.71 19.06
CA TYR A 329 24.45 20.64 18.12
C TYR A 329 25.36 21.88 18.16
N PRO A 330 24.85 23.12 18.10
CA PRO A 330 25.71 24.30 18.11
C PRO A 330 26.61 24.38 19.35
N ARG A 331 26.12 24.00 20.54
CA ARG A 331 26.93 23.97 21.76
C ARG A 331 28.04 22.93 21.68
N GLY A 332 27.72 21.73 21.17
CA GLY A 332 28.72 20.69 20.94
C GLY A 332 29.78 21.12 19.91
N LEU A 333 29.36 21.75 18.82
CA LEU A 333 30.24 22.28 17.79
C LEU A 333 31.23 23.30 18.36
N LEU A 334 30.76 24.29 19.13
CA LEU A 334 31.62 25.32 19.73
C LEU A 334 32.75 24.72 20.60
N THR A 335 32.51 23.60 21.27
CA THR A 335 33.54 22.92 22.07
C THR A 335 34.57 22.16 21.23
N ALA A 336 34.23 21.83 19.99
CA ALA A 336 35.07 21.08 19.06
C ALA A 336 35.81 21.95 18.04
N LEU A 337 35.39 23.20 17.84
CA LEU A 337 35.95 24.11 16.85
C LEU A 337 37.41 24.51 17.15
N PRO A 338 38.23 24.75 16.10
CA PRO A 338 39.50 25.44 16.25
C PRO A 338 39.31 26.83 16.88
N ARG A 339 40.31 27.30 17.65
CA ARG A 339 40.24 28.52 18.44
C ARG A 339 39.78 29.77 17.66
N GLU A 340 40.34 29.99 16.47
CA GLU A 340 40.02 31.15 15.63
C GLU A 340 38.54 31.17 15.18
N LEU A 341 38.02 30.01 14.77
CA LEU A 341 36.62 29.86 14.38
C LEU A 341 35.68 29.93 15.58
N ALA A 342 36.10 29.40 16.74
CA ALA A 342 35.33 29.49 17.97
C ALA A 342 35.20 30.95 18.43
N GLU A 343 36.28 31.74 18.38
CA GLU A 343 36.26 33.17 18.68
C GLU A 343 35.34 33.94 17.71
N ALA A 344 35.43 33.68 16.40
CA ALA A 344 34.53 34.28 15.42
C ALA A 344 33.05 33.90 15.64
N ALA A 345 32.77 32.65 16.01
CA ALA A 345 31.42 32.13 16.25
C ALA A 345 30.74 32.77 17.47
N THR A 346 31.49 33.32 18.43
CA THR A 346 30.91 34.05 19.58
C THR A 346 30.12 35.30 19.18
N ARG A 347 30.35 35.83 17.96
CA ARG A 347 29.61 36.97 17.41
C ARG A 347 28.21 36.59 16.90
N VAL A 348 27.94 35.31 16.71
CA VAL A 348 26.64 34.80 16.25
C VAL A 348 25.78 34.46 17.46
N ALA A 349 24.52 34.89 17.48
CA ALA A 349 23.59 34.51 18.53
C ALA A 349 23.14 33.04 18.34
N ILE A 350 23.41 32.19 19.32
CA ILE A 350 23.10 30.75 19.29
C ILE A 350 22.22 30.40 20.50
N PRO A 351 20.89 30.58 20.41
CA PRO A 351 19.95 30.34 21.50
C PRO A 351 19.94 28.89 22.01
N GLY A 352 20.19 27.91 21.14
CA GLY A 352 20.13 26.48 21.47
C GLY A 352 18.72 25.98 21.81
N VAL A 353 17.70 26.48 21.10
CA VAL A 353 16.30 26.07 21.24
C VAL A 353 15.74 25.63 19.89
N ASP A 354 14.57 24.96 19.92
CA ASP A 354 13.86 24.56 18.71
C ASP A 354 13.46 25.75 17.83
N VAL A 355 13.57 25.57 16.51
CA VAL A 355 13.29 26.64 15.52
C VAL A 355 11.86 27.16 15.65
N ARG A 356 10.86 26.26 15.77
CA ARG A 356 9.46 26.68 15.83
C ARG A 356 9.14 27.39 17.15
N ASP A 357 9.70 26.92 18.26
CA ASP A 357 9.54 27.56 19.57
C ASP A 357 10.17 28.95 19.59
N TYR A 358 11.35 29.10 18.96
CA TYR A 358 12.01 30.39 18.85
C TYR A 358 11.21 31.40 18.02
N LEU A 359 10.68 30.98 16.86
CA LEU A 359 9.83 31.84 16.01
C LEU A 359 8.55 32.24 16.75
N ARG A 360 7.89 31.32 17.46
CA ARG A 360 6.69 31.63 18.27
C ARG A 360 6.95 32.70 19.32
N ALA A 361 8.13 32.67 19.94
CA ALA A 361 8.54 33.64 20.96
C ALA A 361 8.96 35.00 20.39
N HIS A 362 9.31 35.09 19.11
CA HIS A 362 9.85 36.31 18.48
C HIS A 362 9.07 36.70 17.22
N ARG A 363 8.07 37.56 17.39
CA ARG A 363 7.26 38.13 16.31
C ARG A 363 7.87 39.44 15.78
N ASN A 364 7.66 39.73 14.49
CA ASN A 364 8.09 40.97 13.82
C ASN A 364 9.55 41.38 14.07
N ARG A 365 10.50 40.43 14.02
CA ARG A 365 11.90 40.66 14.41
C ARG A 365 12.88 40.63 13.22
N PHE A 366 12.65 39.77 12.24
CA PHE A 366 13.65 39.44 11.23
C PHE A 366 13.36 40.12 9.89
N ASP A 367 14.38 40.77 9.32
CA ASP A 367 14.31 41.32 7.96
C ASP A 367 14.51 40.22 6.92
N VAL A 368 15.32 39.21 7.26
CA VAL A 368 15.61 38.06 6.40
C VAL A 368 15.58 36.78 7.24
N ILE A 369 14.85 35.78 6.75
CA ILE A 369 14.90 34.41 7.26
C ILE A 369 15.46 33.51 6.16
N LEU A 370 16.65 32.95 6.38
CA LEU A 370 17.31 31.98 5.52
C LEU A 370 17.04 30.57 6.02
N LEU A 371 16.27 29.79 5.26
CA LEU A 371 15.99 28.39 5.51
C LEU A 371 16.93 27.54 4.65
N ASN A 372 18.13 27.29 5.16
CA ASN A 372 19.14 26.42 4.57
C ASN A 372 18.97 24.96 5.03
N VAL A 373 17.74 24.46 4.97
CA VAL A 373 17.43 23.06 5.32
C VAL A 373 17.43 22.18 4.08
N PRO A 374 17.84 20.90 4.17
CA PRO A 374 17.69 19.97 3.05
C PRO A 374 16.23 19.75 2.65
N ASP A 375 16.04 19.08 1.50
CA ASP A 375 14.71 18.71 1.00
C ASP A 375 13.89 17.93 2.04
N PRO A 376 12.54 18.02 2.01
CA PRO A 376 11.65 17.29 2.91
C PRO A 376 11.60 15.80 2.56
N THR A 377 12.70 15.09 2.79
CA THR A 377 12.87 13.64 2.58
C THR A 377 12.51 12.82 3.83
N THR A 378 12.51 13.47 5.01
CA THR A 378 12.09 12.91 6.29
C THR A 378 11.04 13.80 6.95
N LEU A 379 10.30 13.30 7.94
CA LEU A 379 9.29 14.09 8.66
C LEU A 379 9.91 15.23 9.46
N VAL A 380 11.11 14.99 10.02
CA VAL A 380 11.89 16.01 10.75
C VAL A 380 12.20 17.19 9.84
N LEU A 381 12.54 16.94 8.57
CA LEU A 381 12.80 17.99 7.59
C LEU A 381 11.51 18.59 7.03
N ASN A 382 10.47 17.78 6.83
CA ASN A 382 9.16 18.23 6.34
C ASN A 382 8.53 19.29 7.23
N ARG A 383 8.83 19.30 8.55
CA ARG A 383 8.33 20.33 9.49
C ARG A 383 8.73 21.76 9.10
N TYR A 384 9.74 21.96 8.26
CA TYR A 384 10.17 23.28 7.78
C TYR A 384 9.57 23.65 6.42
N TRP A 385 8.74 22.77 5.85
CA TRP A 385 8.12 22.91 4.53
C TRP A 385 6.58 22.90 4.58
N THR A 386 5.98 23.07 5.77
CA THR A 386 4.52 23.06 5.95
C THR A 386 3.94 24.47 5.98
N ARG A 387 2.65 24.58 5.65
CA ARG A 387 1.89 25.84 5.75
C ARG A 387 2.01 26.43 7.16
N GLU A 388 1.93 25.59 8.19
CA GLU A 388 1.99 26.00 9.59
C GLU A 388 3.37 26.61 9.93
N PHE A 389 4.46 26.05 9.39
CA PHE A 389 5.79 26.63 9.56
C PHE A 389 5.96 27.96 8.81
N PHE A 390 5.51 28.04 7.56
CA PHE A 390 5.59 29.31 6.80
C PHE A 390 4.72 30.40 7.42
N ALA A 391 3.57 30.06 8.02
CA ALA A 391 2.78 31.00 8.80
C ALA A 391 3.55 31.52 10.03
N LEU A 392 4.23 30.65 10.77
CA LEU A 392 5.10 31.08 11.88
C LEU A 392 6.25 31.97 11.39
N ALA A 393 6.91 31.61 10.28
CA ALA A 393 7.98 32.43 9.71
C ALA A 393 7.45 33.81 9.28
N SER A 394 6.26 33.85 8.67
CA SER A 394 5.55 35.08 8.29
C SER A 394 5.26 35.99 9.49
N GLU A 395 4.79 35.43 10.61
CA GLU A 395 4.54 36.19 11.86
C GLU A 395 5.82 36.73 12.52
N SER A 396 6.98 36.12 12.23
CA SER A 396 8.28 36.54 12.74
C SER A 396 9.01 37.56 11.85
N LEU A 397 8.55 37.75 10.61
CA LEU A 397 9.14 38.71 9.67
C LEU A 397 8.75 40.16 10.00
N ALA A 398 9.68 41.08 9.77
CA ALA A 398 9.40 42.51 9.72
C ALA A 398 8.50 42.84 8.50
N GLU A 399 7.96 44.06 8.45
CA GLU A 399 6.99 44.52 7.44
C GLU A 399 7.48 44.32 5.98
N HIS A 400 8.78 44.51 5.75
CA HIS A 400 9.42 44.30 4.44
C HIS A 400 10.29 43.04 4.42
N GLY A 401 10.08 42.11 5.35
CA GLY A 401 10.91 40.94 5.49
C GLY A 401 10.81 39.96 4.31
N VAL A 402 11.84 39.14 4.11
CA VAL A 402 11.85 38.06 3.11
C VAL A 402 12.21 36.71 3.74
N VAL A 403 11.55 35.65 3.28
CA VAL A 403 11.96 34.26 3.56
C VAL A 403 12.61 33.69 2.31
N CYS A 404 13.80 33.11 2.44
CA CYS A 404 14.49 32.39 1.37
C CYS A 404 14.62 30.92 1.78
N ALA A 405 14.06 29.98 1.01
CA ALA A 405 14.06 28.55 1.29
C ALA A 405 14.77 27.77 0.19
N ARG A 406 15.80 27.00 0.56
CA ARG A 406 16.61 26.19 -0.36
C ARG A 406 15.95 24.85 -0.64
N MET A 407 15.83 24.44 -1.89
CA MET A 407 15.42 23.10 -2.32
C MET A 407 16.32 22.58 -3.44
N THR A 408 16.37 21.28 -3.61
CA THR A 408 17.06 20.69 -4.77
C THR A 408 16.28 21.01 -6.05
N GLY A 409 16.97 21.65 -6.99
CA GLY A 409 16.45 21.97 -8.31
C GLY A 409 17.07 21.13 -9.41
N ALA A 410 16.96 21.64 -10.64
CA ALA A 410 17.74 21.21 -11.78
C ALA A 410 17.82 22.34 -12.77
N ALA A 411 19.04 22.68 -13.21
CA ALA A 411 19.23 23.81 -14.12
C ALA A 411 18.62 23.61 -15.52
N ASN A 412 18.50 22.36 -16.00
CA ASN A 412 18.15 22.06 -17.41
C ASN A 412 17.06 20.99 -17.60
N PHE A 413 16.73 20.17 -16.59
CA PHE A 413 15.72 19.11 -16.72
C PHE A 413 15.04 18.78 -15.38
N LEU A 414 13.72 18.91 -15.33
CA LEU A 414 12.91 18.53 -14.17
C LEU A 414 12.06 17.30 -14.51
N GLY A 415 12.38 16.16 -13.90
CA GLY A 415 11.54 14.96 -13.97
C GLY A 415 10.21 15.15 -13.23
N GLY A 416 9.15 14.45 -13.68
CA GLY A 416 7.77 14.68 -13.21
C GLY A 416 7.57 14.65 -11.68
N GLU A 417 8.26 13.79 -10.94
CA GLU A 417 8.12 13.71 -9.48
C GLU A 417 8.88 14.84 -8.75
N ARG A 418 10.01 15.33 -9.30
CA ARG A 418 10.68 16.54 -8.77
C ARG A 418 9.85 17.80 -9.04
N VAL A 419 9.12 17.83 -10.16
CA VAL A 419 8.13 18.88 -10.45
C VAL A 419 7.02 18.88 -9.40
N LEU A 420 6.50 17.71 -9.01
CA LEU A 420 5.47 17.62 -7.96
C LEU A 420 5.96 18.11 -6.59
N LEU A 421 7.20 17.78 -6.19
CA LEU A 421 7.79 18.28 -4.96
C LEU A 421 7.93 19.82 -4.98
N GLY A 422 8.56 20.37 -6.02
CA GLY A 422 8.72 21.83 -6.16
C GLY A 422 7.38 22.56 -6.26
N CYS A 423 6.41 21.98 -6.97
CA CYS A 423 5.04 22.48 -7.05
C CYS A 423 4.33 22.47 -5.69
N SER A 424 4.47 21.40 -4.90
CA SER A 424 3.91 21.30 -3.55
C SER A 424 4.50 22.38 -2.63
N SER A 425 5.82 22.58 -2.67
CA SER A 425 6.50 23.63 -1.91
C SER A 425 6.05 25.02 -2.33
N LEU A 426 5.95 25.29 -3.65
CA LEU A 426 5.46 26.57 -4.18
C LEU A 426 4.03 26.86 -3.72
N VAL A 427 3.09 25.94 -3.95
CA VAL A 427 1.67 26.09 -3.57
C VAL A 427 1.52 26.29 -2.06
N THR A 428 2.37 25.64 -1.26
CA THR A 428 2.36 25.78 0.19
C THR A 428 2.85 27.17 0.62
N MET A 429 3.92 27.68 0.01
CA MET A 429 4.44 29.02 0.29
C MET A 429 3.47 30.12 -0.16
N GLU A 430 2.88 29.98 -1.36
CA GLU A 430 1.84 30.86 -1.90
C GLU A 430 0.55 30.86 -1.07
N SER A 431 0.32 29.83 -0.24
CA SER A 431 -0.84 29.81 0.67
C SER A 431 -0.69 30.76 1.87
N VAL A 432 0.51 31.30 2.08
CA VAL A 432 0.85 32.21 3.19
C VAL A 432 1.34 33.56 2.66
N PHE A 433 2.15 33.57 1.60
CA PHE A 433 2.75 34.78 1.04
C PHE A 433 2.13 35.13 -0.32
N PRO A 434 1.77 36.40 -0.55
CA PRO A 434 1.20 36.85 -1.82
C PRO A 434 2.25 36.92 -2.96
N ASN A 435 3.53 37.16 -2.64
CA ASN A 435 4.59 37.28 -3.63
C ASN A 435 5.62 36.16 -3.42
N VAL A 436 5.84 35.32 -4.44
CA VAL A 436 6.86 34.27 -4.45
C VAL A 436 7.63 34.31 -5.76
N THR A 437 8.96 34.25 -5.67
CA THR A 437 9.87 34.12 -6.81
C THR A 437 10.86 32.98 -6.58
N LEU A 438 11.69 32.68 -7.60
CA LEU A 438 12.62 31.56 -7.59
C LEU A 438 14.00 31.98 -8.14
N LYS A 439 15.07 31.57 -7.47
CA LYS A 439 16.41 31.40 -8.06
C LYS A 439 16.55 29.97 -8.57
N PRO A 440 16.75 29.71 -9.87
CA PRO A 440 16.90 28.36 -10.42
C PRO A 440 18.35 27.86 -10.30
N GLY A 441 18.53 26.56 -10.45
CA GLY A 441 19.85 25.90 -10.40
C GLY A 441 19.78 24.51 -9.80
N ASP A 442 20.94 23.89 -9.60
CA ASP A 442 21.06 22.62 -8.86
C ASP A 442 20.53 22.79 -7.43
N GLU A 443 20.78 23.97 -6.85
CA GLU A 443 20.08 24.49 -5.68
C GLU A 443 19.15 25.61 -6.08
N SER A 444 17.86 25.33 -5.96
CA SER A 444 16.78 26.27 -6.22
C SER A 444 16.39 26.98 -4.92
N TRP A 445 16.21 28.30 -4.96
CA TRP A 445 15.78 29.07 -3.78
C TRP A 445 14.42 29.71 -4.03
N LEU A 446 13.40 29.26 -3.30
CA LEU A 446 12.11 29.96 -3.25
C LEU A 446 12.21 31.15 -2.31
N ILE A 447 11.83 32.31 -2.81
CA ILE A 447 11.90 33.58 -2.07
C ILE A 447 10.47 34.11 -1.96
N ALA A 448 10.02 34.43 -0.74
CA ALA A 448 8.68 34.93 -0.51
C ALA A 448 8.63 36.15 0.41
N SER A 449 7.62 37.01 0.19
CA SER A 449 7.41 38.23 0.98
C SER A 449 5.96 38.73 0.86
N HIS A 450 5.55 39.57 1.82
CA HIS A 450 4.29 40.32 1.76
C HIS A 450 4.33 41.50 0.78
N VAL A 451 5.52 41.99 0.47
CA VAL A 451 5.72 43.06 -0.51
C VAL A 451 6.32 42.51 -1.82
N PRO A 452 6.20 43.22 -2.95
CA PRO A 452 6.71 42.76 -4.24
C PRO A 452 8.22 42.42 -4.20
N LEU A 453 8.57 41.35 -4.90
CA LEU A 453 9.95 40.84 -5.03
C LEU A 453 10.54 41.23 -6.39
N VAL A 454 11.86 41.34 -6.44
CA VAL A 454 12.57 41.65 -7.70
C VAL A 454 13.01 40.38 -8.39
N THR A 455 12.75 40.32 -9.69
CA THR A 455 13.12 39.20 -10.55
C THR A 455 14.14 39.59 -11.62
N ALA A 456 14.31 40.90 -11.89
CA ALA A 456 15.25 41.41 -12.87
C ALA A 456 16.71 41.27 -12.38
N PRO A 457 17.57 40.52 -13.08
CA PRO A 457 18.93 40.24 -12.60
C PRO A 457 19.80 41.50 -12.47
N ALA A 458 19.65 42.45 -13.40
CA ALA A 458 20.39 43.71 -13.36
C ALA A 458 20.02 44.54 -12.12
N GLU A 459 18.74 44.56 -11.74
CA GLU A 459 18.30 45.26 -10.53
C GLU A 459 18.81 44.57 -9.26
N LEU A 460 18.83 43.23 -9.22
CA LEU A 460 19.40 42.47 -8.10
C LEU A 460 20.90 42.75 -7.93
N ARG A 461 21.66 42.79 -9.04
CA ARG A 461 23.06 43.21 -9.06
C ARG A 461 23.22 44.61 -8.47
N ASP A 462 22.45 45.59 -8.95
CA ASP A 462 22.56 46.99 -8.52
C ASP A 462 22.14 47.19 -7.07
N ARG A 463 21.16 46.41 -6.58
CA ARG A 463 20.76 46.37 -5.17
C ARG A 463 21.89 45.83 -4.29
N PHE A 464 22.53 44.74 -4.69
CA PHE A 464 23.63 44.16 -3.92
C PHE A 464 24.90 45.02 -3.96
N ALA A 465 25.23 45.61 -5.11
CA ALA A 465 26.40 46.48 -5.27
C ALA A 465 26.33 47.76 -4.41
N ARG A 466 25.11 48.22 -4.05
CA ARG A 466 24.91 49.37 -3.15
C ARG A 466 25.26 49.10 -1.69
N ILE A 467 25.40 47.84 -1.30
CA ILE A 467 25.71 47.46 0.07
C ILE A 467 27.21 47.69 0.32
N PRO A 468 27.60 48.49 1.33
CA PRO A 468 29.00 48.69 1.67
C PRO A 468 29.70 47.35 2.00
N GLY A 469 30.86 47.09 1.38
CA GLY A 469 31.63 45.84 1.59
C GLY A 469 31.08 44.59 0.88
N ALA A 470 29.93 44.66 0.19
CA ALA A 470 29.35 43.48 -0.46
C ALA A 470 30.20 42.93 -1.62
N ALA A 471 30.89 43.79 -2.37
CA ALA A 471 31.77 43.39 -3.47
C ALA A 471 32.98 42.55 -3.01
N GLU A 472 33.40 42.70 -1.74
CA GLU A 472 34.47 41.91 -1.12
C GLU A 472 33.99 40.52 -0.68
N ILE A 473 32.67 40.35 -0.51
CA ILE A 473 32.05 39.07 -0.15
C ILE A 473 31.73 38.25 -1.39
N TYR A 474 31.08 38.87 -2.38
CA TYR A 474 30.67 38.22 -3.62
C TYR A 474 30.67 39.24 -4.77
N PRO A 475 31.18 38.90 -5.97
CA PRO A 475 31.16 39.81 -7.11
C PRO A 475 29.71 40.09 -7.55
N PRO A 476 29.23 41.35 -7.57
CA PRO A 476 27.83 41.65 -7.89
C PRO A 476 27.38 41.11 -9.26
N ASP A 477 28.26 41.14 -10.27
CA ASP A 477 27.96 40.60 -11.60
C ASP A 477 27.68 39.09 -11.59
N GLY A 478 28.12 38.36 -10.56
CA GLY A 478 27.79 36.95 -10.38
C GLY A 478 26.27 36.71 -10.28
N LEU A 479 25.51 37.66 -9.71
CA LEU A 479 24.03 37.57 -9.59
C LEU A 479 23.33 37.45 -10.95
N MET A 480 23.92 38.00 -12.01
CA MET A 480 23.39 37.88 -13.38
C MET A 480 23.33 36.42 -13.84
N SER A 481 24.30 35.61 -13.41
CA SER A 481 24.38 34.19 -13.75
C SER A 481 23.44 33.31 -12.90
N LEU A 482 23.10 33.78 -11.69
CA LEU A 482 22.25 33.03 -10.75
C LEU A 482 20.77 33.14 -11.09
N PHE A 483 20.33 34.27 -11.66
CA PHE A 483 18.92 34.59 -11.93
C PHE A 483 18.60 34.64 -13.43
N THR A 484 19.08 33.70 -14.24
CA THR A 484 18.78 33.71 -15.69
C THR A 484 17.25 33.66 -15.96
N PRO A 485 16.65 34.66 -16.63
CA PRO A 485 15.19 34.76 -16.77
C PRO A 485 14.54 33.53 -17.40
N GLU A 486 15.15 32.98 -18.45
CA GLU A 486 14.67 31.78 -19.16
C GLU A 486 14.56 30.56 -18.23
N ARG A 487 15.51 30.39 -17.30
CA ARG A 487 15.50 29.29 -16.33
C ARG A 487 14.45 29.47 -15.24
N VAL A 488 14.27 30.71 -14.78
CA VAL A 488 13.22 31.07 -13.83
C VAL A 488 11.85 30.77 -14.44
N GLU A 489 11.63 31.23 -15.67
CA GLU A 489 10.38 31.03 -16.41
C GLU A 489 10.11 29.55 -16.68
N PHE A 490 11.11 28.80 -17.17
CA PHE A 490 10.99 27.37 -17.40
C PHE A 490 10.54 26.61 -16.14
N GLN A 491 11.21 26.84 -15.01
CA GLN A 491 10.92 26.10 -13.78
C GLN A 491 9.57 26.53 -13.17
N MET A 492 9.24 27.83 -13.19
CA MET A 492 7.94 28.33 -12.70
C MET A 492 6.77 27.90 -13.58
N ALA A 493 6.91 27.91 -14.90
CA ALA A 493 5.88 27.44 -15.83
C ALA A 493 5.52 25.98 -15.54
N ARG A 494 6.53 25.11 -15.37
CA ARG A 494 6.32 23.69 -15.04
C ARG A 494 5.60 23.48 -13.71
N TYR A 495 5.93 24.27 -12.68
CA TYR A 495 5.23 24.18 -11.39
C TYR A 495 3.77 24.66 -11.52
N ARG A 496 3.52 25.77 -12.22
CA ARG A 496 2.16 26.31 -12.41
C ARG A 496 1.28 25.42 -13.31
N GLU A 497 1.83 24.85 -14.38
CA GLU A 497 1.14 23.86 -15.23
C GLU A 497 0.72 22.63 -14.41
N THR A 498 1.61 22.14 -13.55
CA THR A 498 1.31 20.99 -12.68
C THR A 498 0.26 21.36 -11.61
N ALA A 499 0.34 22.56 -11.05
CA ALA A 499 -0.64 23.07 -10.11
C ALA A 499 -2.04 23.23 -10.72
N ALA A 500 -2.15 23.50 -12.02
CA ALA A 500 -3.43 23.60 -12.72
C ALA A 500 -4.10 22.24 -12.99
N THR A 501 -3.31 21.16 -13.05
CA THR A 501 -3.79 19.80 -13.39
C THR A 501 -4.03 18.91 -12.16
N VAL A 502 -3.43 19.24 -11.02
CA VAL A 502 -3.55 18.49 -9.77
C VAL A 502 -4.38 19.27 -8.76
N ASP A 503 -5.29 18.58 -8.06
CA ASP A 503 -6.09 19.19 -6.99
C ASP A 503 -5.17 19.86 -5.95
N ARG A 504 -5.43 21.15 -5.68
CA ARG A 504 -4.64 21.96 -4.74
C ARG A 504 -4.55 21.33 -3.35
N SER A 505 -5.56 20.58 -2.92
CA SER A 505 -5.56 19.87 -1.64
C SER A 505 -4.51 18.74 -1.56
N LEU A 506 -4.12 18.17 -2.70
CA LEU A 506 -3.06 17.15 -2.78
C LEU A 506 -1.64 17.76 -2.80
N LEU A 507 -1.54 19.04 -3.19
CA LEU A 507 -0.27 19.77 -3.26
C LEU A 507 0.05 20.52 -1.96
N LEU A 508 -0.97 20.91 -1.19
CA LEU A 508 -0.77 21.67 0.04
C LEU A 508 -0.14 20.81 1.14
N ASN A 509 1.08 21.17 1.55
CA ASN A 509 1.82 20.47 2.60
C ASN A 509 1.46 21.01 3.99
N ARG A 510 1.05 20.11 4.89
CA ARG A 510 0.66 20.42 6.28
C ARG A 510 1.33 19.49 7.26
N ASP A 511 1.37 19.87 8.53
CA ASP A 511 1.89 18.99 9.59
C ASP A 511 1.12 17.66 9.66
N GLU A 512 -0.21 17.70 9.53
CA GLU A 512 -1.09 16.52 9.52
C GLU A 512 -1.22 15.84 8.15
N GLN A 513 -0.64 16.43 7.10
CA GLN A 513 -0.62 15.87 5.76
C GLN A 513 0.71 16.19 5.07
N PRO A 514 1.79 15.40 5.35
CA PRO A 514 3.13 15.66 4.84
C PRO A 514 3.25 15.32 3.33
N ARG A 515 2.56 16.08 2.47
CA ARG A 515 2.50 15.90 1.01
C ARG A 515 3.85 16.11 0.33
N ALA A 516 4.70 17.02 0.81
CA ALA A 516 6.02 17.20 0.21
C ALA A 516 6.88 15.95 0.39
N MET A 517 6.86 15.35 1.58
CA MET A 517 7.49 14.05 1.83
C MET A 517 6.90 12.93 0.97
N LEU A 518 5.58 12.89 0.76
CA LEU A 518 4.94 11.92 -0.15
C LEU A 518 5.56 11.97 -1.55
N PHE A 519 5.76 13.16 -2.12
CA PHE A 519 6.35 13.29 -3.45
C PHE A 519 7.85 12.91 -3.46
N SER A 520 8.58 13.22 -2.40
CA SER A 520 9.96 12.73 -2.19
C SER A 520 10.03 11.20 -2.14
N LEU A 521 9.08 10.54 -1.46
CA LEU A 521 9.01 9.08 -1.39
C LEU A 521 8.66 8.46 -2.74
N LEU A 522 7.72 9.05 -3.49
CA LEU A 522 7.35 8.57 -4.83
C LEU A 522 8.54 8.63 -5.80
N PHE A 523 9.36 9.66 -5.69
CA PHE A 523 10.62 9.75 -6.43
C PHE A 523 11.58 8.61 -6.04
N ALA A 524 11.76 8.33 -4.75
CA ALA A 524 12.60 7.21 -4.28
C ALA A 524 12.09 5.85 -4.77
N PHE A 525 10.78 5.62 -4.78
CA PHE A 525 10.18 4.38 -5.32
C PHE A 525 10.45 4.23 -6.82
N ARG A 526 10.38 5.30 -7.62
CA ARG A 526 10.63 5.26 -9.06
C ARG A 526 12.08 4.93 -9.43
N GLN A 527 13.04 5.30 -8.57
CA GLN A 527 14.45 4.91 -8.76
C GLN A 527 14.67 3.40 -8.56
N THR A 528 13.67 2.65 -8.08
CA THR A 528 13.72 1.19 -7.98
C THR A 528 13.01 0.50 -9.15
N THR A 529 13.37 -0.76 -9.42
CA THR A 529 12.77 -1.60 -10.47
C THR A 529 11.28 -1.96 -10.24
N LEU A 530 10.66 -1.54 -9.13
CA LEU A 530 9.24 -1.74 -8.81
C LEU A 530 8.35 -0.73 -9.60
N LEU A 531 8.36 -0.86 -10.93
CA LEU A 531 8.10 0.20 -11.91
C LEU A 531 6.64 0.45 -12.37
N SER A 532 5.61 -0.24 -11.88
CA SER A 532 4.23 -0.05 -12.37
C SER A 532 3.26 0.63 -11.39
N LEU A 533 3.46 0.49 -10.08
CA LEU A 533 2.54 1.03 -9.06
C LEU A 533 2.65 2.55 -8.90
N ALA A 534 3.86 3.12 -8.97
CA ALA A 534 4.10 4.55 -8.77
C ALA A 534 3.29 5.46 -9.71
N ARG A 535 3.13 5.05 -10.99
CA ARG A 535 2.32 5.78 -11.99
C ARG A 535 0.84 5.87 -11.61
N HIS A 536 0.36 4.96 -10.77
CA HIS A 536 -1.03 4.90 -10.33
C HIS A 536 -1.24 5.56 -8.97
N VAL A 537 -0.18 5.96 -8.24
CA VAL A 537 -0.31 6.56 -6.91
C VAL A 537 -1.13 7.85 -6.88
N PRO A 538 -0.98 8.79 -7.84
CA PRO A 538 -1.86 9.97 -7.88
C PRO A 538 -3.35 9.60 -8.06
N VAL A 539 -3.64 8.50 -8.77
CA VAL A 539 -5.00 7.97 -9.00
C VAL A 539 -5.53 7.22 -7.77
N LEU A 540 -4.64 6.53 -7.04
CA LEU A 540 -4.96 5.85 -5.79
C LEU A 540 -5.23 6.87 -4.67
N GLY A 541 -4.48 7.98 -4.65
CA GLY A 541 -4.67 9.09 -3.72
C GLY A 541 -6.05 9.76 -3.85
N THR A 542 -6.62 9.84 -5.06
CA THR A 542 -7.98 10.38 -5.27
C THR A 542 -9.10 9.46 -4.78
N SER A 543 -8.84 8.16 -4.60
CA SER A 543 -9.83 7.19 -4.11
C SER A 543 -9.78 7.00 -2.58
N GLY A 544 -8.73 7.51 -1.92
CA GLY A 544 -8.62 7.68 -0.46
C GLY A 544 -8.90 6.43 0.38
N PHE A 545 -9.60 6.65 1.51
CA PHE A 545 -9.96 5.66 2.54
C PHE A 545 -10.59 4.37 2.00
N TRP A 546 -11.48 4.48 1.01
CA TRP A 546 -12.27 3.35 0.52
C TRP A 546 -11.42 2.31 -0.23
N LEU A 547 -10.30 2.74 -0.81
CA LEU A 547 -9.33 1.85 -1.45
C LEU A 547 -8.84 0.75 -0.49
N LEU A 548 -8.61 1.12 0.77
CA LEU A 548 -8.09 0.22 1.80
C LEU A 548 -9.22 -0.40 2.64
N ALA A 549 -10.30 0.35 2.88
CA ALA A 549 -11.43 -0.14 3.68
C ALA A 549 -12.24 -1.25 2.99
N CYS A 550 -12.48 -1.16 1.68
CA CYS A 550 -13.32 -2.13 0.96
C CYS A 550 -12.79 -3.57 1.05
N PRO A 551 -11.50 -3.87 0.77
CA PRO A 551 -10.94 -5.21 0.96
C PRO A 551 -11.16 -5.77 2.36
N ILE A 552 -11.01 -4.93 3.39
CA ILE A 552 -11.15 -5.32 4.79
C ILE A 552 -12.63 -5.61 5.11
N LEU A 553 -13.56 -4.78 4.65
CA LEU A 553 -15.01 -5.00 4.78
C LEU A 553 -15.45 -6.29 4.09
N VAL A 554 -14.97 -6.54 2.87
CA VAL A 554 -15.25 -7.78 2.12
C VAL A 554 -14.76 -8.99 2.91
N TYR A 555 -13.54 -8.94 3.45
CA TYR A 555 -13.00 -10.00 4.28
C TYR A 555 -13.83 -10.22 5.57
N GLY A 556 -14.24 -9.14 6.25
CA GLY A 556 -15.13 -9.21 7.42
C GLY A 556 -16.49 -9.83 7.10
N ALA A 557 -17.11 -9.44 5.98
CA ALA A 557 -18.36 -10.03 5.52
C ALA A 557 -18.21 -11.52 5.19
N LEU A 558 -17.13 -11.90 4.50
CA LEU A 558 -16.85 -13.31 4.22
C LEU A 558 -16.63 -14.14 5.49
N ARG A 559 -16.02 -13.57 6.54
CA ARG A 559 -15.93 -14.23 7.86
C ARG A 559 -17.29 -14.41 8.51
N ALA A 560 -18.17 -13.42 8.44
CA ALA A 560 -19.53 -13.54 8.95
C ALA A 560 -20.30 -14.66 8.21
N VAL A 561 -20.22 -14.67 6.88
CA VAL A 561 -20.80 -15.74 6.04
C VAL A 561 -20.22 -17.11 6.40
N TYR A 562 -18.91 -17.22 6.58
CA TYR A 562 -18.23 -18.46 6.97
C TYR A 562 -18.73 -19.02 8.31
N ARG A 563 -19.09 -18.16 9.26
CA ARG A 563 -19.68 -18.56 10.56
C ARG A 563 -21.18 -18.88 10.46
N MET A 564 -21.93 -18.17 9.61
CA MET A 564 -23.39 -18.31 9.49
C MET A 564 -23.85 -19.45 8.57
N ALA A 565 -23.01 -19.89 7.62
CA ALA A 565 -23.39 -20.86 6.61
C ALA A 565 -23.96 -22.17 7.22
N PRO A 566 -25.19 -22.60 6.85
CA PRO A 566 -25.82 -23.81 7.38
C PRO A 566 -25.04 -25.06 6.94
N ARG A 567 -24.62 -25.88 7.90
CA ARG A 567 -23.85 -27.11 7.71
C ARG A 567 -24.70 -28.30 8.19
N GLY A 568 -24.76 -29.34 7.37
CA GLY A 568 -25.65 -30.49 7.55
C GLY A 568 -25.53 -31.16 8.93
N SER A 569 -26.63 -31.78 9.34
CA SER A 569 -26.83 -32.42 10.65
C SER A 569 -26.39 -33.89 10.62
N ARG A 570 -25.30 -34.25 11.33
CA ARG A 570 -25.25 -35.32 12.36
C ARG A 570 -23.79 -35.69 12.73
N VAL A 571 -23.53 -35.69 14.04
CA VAL A 571 -22.33 -36.18 14.78
C VAL A 571 -21.20 -35.15 15.05
N ALA A 572 -20.76 -35.08 16.31
CA ALA A 572 -20.07 -33.96 16.96
C ALA A 572 -18.65 -34.32 17.46
N LEU A 573 -17.78 -33.29 17.56
CA LEU A 573 -16.87 -32.92 18.69
C LEU A 573 -15.48 -32.36 18.32
N THR A 574 -15.03 -32.38 17.07
CA THR A 574 -13.64 -31.98 16.74
C THR A 574 -13.46 -30.63 16.01
N GLU A 575 -14.48 -30.09 15.33
CA GLU A 575 -14.31 -28.88 14.49
C GLU A 575 -14.54 -27.53 15.20
N THR A 576 -15.29 -27.48 16.32
CA THR A 576 -15.51 -26.22 17.08
C THR A 576 -14.19 -25.63 17.58
N VAL A 577 -13.26 -26.51 17.95
CA VAL A 577 -11.91 -26.15 18.44
C VAL A 577 -11.04 -25.54 17.32
N ALA A 578 -11.17 -26.00 16.08
CA ALA A 578 -10.38 -25.50 14.95
C ALA A 578 -10.85 -24.11 14.48
N ALA A 579 -12.16 -23.85 14.50
CA ALA A 579 -12.73 -22.54 14.17
C ALA A 579 -12.33 -21.47 15.19
N ASP A 580 -12.37 -21.78 16.49
CA ASP A 580 -11.95 -20.83 17.54
C ASP A 580 -10.44 -20.56 17.52
N ALA A 581 -9.63 -21.54 17.06
CA ALA A 581 -8.20 -21.35 16.90
C ALA A 581 -7.84 -20.41 15.74
N PHE A 582 -8.49 -20.56 14.57
CA PHE A 582 -8.27 -19.65 13.44
C PHE A 582 -8.66 -18.21 13.78
N ASP A 583 -9.80 -18.02 14.45
CA ASP A 583 -10.26 -16.68 14.77
C ASP A 583 -9.40 -16.02 15.86
N GLY A 584 -8.88 -16.80 16.83
CA GLY A 584 -7.87 -16.33 17.78
C GLY A 584 -6.53 -15.96 17.10
N GLN A 585 -6.15 -16.65 16.04
CA GLN A 585 -4.97 -16.34 15.24
C GLN A 585 -5.15 -15.03 14.45
N VAL A 586 -6.30 -14.83 13.80
CA VAL A 586 -6.63 -13.58 13.10
C VAL A 586 -6.71 -12.40 14.07
N LEU A 587 -7.26 -12.61 15.27
CA LEU A 587 -7.35 -11.57 16.30
C LEU A 587 -5.96 -11.03 16.66
N VAL A 588 -5.03 -11.92 17.01
CA VAL A 588 -3.66 -11.53 17.42
C VAL A 588 -2.89 -10.90 16.27
N PHE A 589 -3.02 -11.43 15.04
CA PHE A 589 -2.43 -10.82 13.86
C PHE A 589 -2.96 -9.39 13.61
N ALA A 590 -4.28 -9.20 13.65
CA ALA A 590 -4.91 -7.91 13.42
C ALA A 590 -4.53 -6.88 14.49
N THR A 591 -4.43 -7.31 15.76
CA THR A 591 -4.08 -6.42 16.87
C THR A 591 -2.59 -6.09 16.88
N GLY A 592 -1.71 -7.03 16.54
CA GLY A 592 -0.28 -6.76 16.37
C GLY A 592 -0.04 -5.77 15.22
N LEU A 593 -0.74 -5.95 14.09
CA LEU A 593 -0.72 -5.02 12.95
C LEU A 593 -1.18 -3.63 13.35
N SER A 594 -2.37 -3.53 13.93
CA SER A 594 -2.93 -2.24 14.35
C SER A 594 -2.11 -1.56 15.43
N GLY A 595 -1.62 -2.32 16.42
CA GLY A 595 -0.83 -1.79 17.53
C GLY A 595 0.48 -1.18 17.05
N MET A 596 1.23 -1.90 16.20
CA MET A 596 2.48 -1.39 15.66
C MET A 596 2.24 -0.21 14.70
N ALA A 597 1.22 -0.29 13.84
CA ALA A 597 0.90 0.80 12.93
C ALA A 597 0.46 2.08 13.66
N ILE A 598 -0.31 1.97 14.75
CA ILE A 598 -0.66 3.11 15.63
C ILE A 598 0.60 3.64 16.32
N SER A 599 1.49 2.78 16.82
CA SER A 599 2.73 3.23 17.45
C SER A 599 3.62 4.00 16.47
N VAL A 600 3.77 3.52 15.23
CA VAL A 600 4.46 4.27 14.17
C VAL A 600 3.75 5.58 13.87
N LEU A 601 2.42 5.59 13.77
CA LEU A 601 1.66 6.82 13.55
C LEU A 601 1.88 7.86 14.67
N LEU A 602 1.87 7.42 15.94
CA LEU A 602 2.15 8.28 17.09
C LEU A 602 3.60 8.77 17.10
N MET A 603 4.57 7.92 16.74
CA MET A 603 5.98 8.29 16.58
C MET A 603 6.12 9.41 15.54
N VAL A 604 5.47 9.25 14.39
CA VAL A 604 5.47 10.19 13.27
C VAL A 604 4.82 11.54 13.66
N ARG A 605 3.68 11.51 14.39
CA ARG A 605 3.03 12.75 14.88
C ARG A 605 3.84 13.42 15.99
N PHE A 606 4.51 12.63 16.83
CA PHE A 606 5.45 13.16 17.82
C PHE A 606 6.64 13.84 17.13
N GLN A 607 7.16 13.27 16.03
CA GLN A 607 8.27 13.86 15.27
C GLN A 607 7.94 15.20 14.63
N SER A 608 6.73 15.33 14.06
CA SER A 608 6.33 16.58 13.42
C SER A 608 6.23 17.74 14.42
N GLN A 609 5.85 17.43 15.67
CA GLN A 609 5.70 18.43 16.74
C GLN A 609 7.03 18.71 17.47
N PHE A 610 7.74 17.66 17.91
CA PHE A 610 8.88 17.76 18.84
C PHE A 610 10.26 17.46 18.24
N GLY A 611 10.36 17.09 16.96
CA GLY A 611 11.63 16.82 16.30
C GLY A 611 12.06 15.35 16.33
N SER A 612 13.31 15.04 16.69
CA SER A 612 13.87 13.69 16.51
C SER A 612 13.41 12.66 17.56
N LEU A 613 13.21 11.40 17.13
CA LEU A 613 12.95 10.24 18.00
C LEU A 613 14.22 9.58 18.55
N PHE A 614 15.40 10.01 18.12
CA PHE A 614 16.64 9.26 18.32
C PHE A 614 16.91 8.91 19.79
N LEU A 615 16.68 9.86 20.72
CA LEU A 615 16.73 9.60 22.16
C LEU A 615 15.47 8.93 22.72
N HIS A 616 14.29 9.32 22.21
CA HIS A 616 13.00 8.96 22.78
C HIS A 616 12.50 7.55 22.40
N ILE A 617 13.11 6.90 21.41
CA ILE A 617 12.63 5.60 20.92
C ILE A 617 12.59 4.52 22.01
N GLY A 618 13.60 4.49 22.90
CA GLY A 618 13.63 3.57 24.03
C GLY A 618 12.50 3.82 25.04
N LEU A 619 12.18 5.10 25.29
CA LEU A 619 11.08 5.51 26.15
C LEU A 619 9.72 5.19 25.51
N ILE A 620 9.55 5.47 24.22
CA ILE A 620 8.32 5.20 23.48
C ILE A 620 8.01 3.70 23.48
N SER A 621 8.98 2.86 23.11
CA SER A 621 8.80 1.41 23.14
C SER A 621 8.58 0.89 24.56
N SER A 622 9.21 1.50 25.56
CA SER A 622 8.99 1.18 26.97
C SER A 622 7.55 1.49 27.42
N LEU A 623 7.01 2.66 27.08
CA LEU A 623 5.63 3.05 27.40
C LEU A 623 4.62 2.12 26.75
N PHE A 624 4.84 1.74 25.49
CA PHE A 624 4.04 0.70 24.84
C PHE A 624 4.08 -0.63 25.62
N MET A 625 5.28 -1.09 25.99
CA MET A 625 5.43 -2.34 26.76
C MET A 625 4.81 -2.27 28.15
N PHE A 626 4.82 -1.10 28.79
CA PHE A 626 4.12 -0.85 30.04
C PHE A 626 2.61 -1.04 29.90
N GLY A 627 2.02 -0.44 28.85
CA GLY A 627 0.61 -0.62 28.52
C GLY A 627 0.25 -2.08 28.30
N SER A 628 1.04 -2.79 27.49
CA SER A 628 0.85 -4.22 27.22
C SER A 628 0.96 -5.06 28.49
N PHE A 629 1.91 -4.76 29.38
CA PHE A 629 2.09 -5.41 30.67
C PHE A 629 0.86 -5.23 31.58
N VAL A 630 0.40 -3.99 31.78
CA VAL A 630 -0.73 -3.68 32.67
C VAL A 630 -2.01 -4.37 32.17
N ALA A 631 -2.29 -4.27 30.87
CA ALA A 631 -3.47 -4.89 30.26
C ALA A 631 -3.43 -6.42 30.32
N SER A 632 -2.29 -7.02 29.99
CA SER A 632 -2.12 -8.46 30.01
C SER A 632 -2.26 -9.03 31.42
N LEU A 633 -1.69 -8.36 32.42
CA LEU A 633 -1.80 -8.74 33.83
C LEU A 633 -3.25 -8.68 34.33
N PHE A 634 -4.00 -7.66 33.92
CA PHE A 634 -5.42 -7.52 34.27
C PHE A 634 -6.25 -8.68 33.69
N ILE A 635 -6.12 -8.95 32.39
CA ILE A 635 -6.88 -10.02 31.72
C ILE A 635 -6.44 -11.40 32.21
N GLU A 636 -5.14 -11.64 32.41
CA GLU A 636 -4.65 -12.91 32.97
C GLU A 636 -5.28 -13.20 34.33
N ARG A 637 -5.38 -12.18 35.22
CA ARG A 637 -6.03 -12.31 36.53
C ARG A 637 -7.53 -12.57 36.40
N HIS A 638 -8.20 -11.92 35.46
CA HIS A 638 -9.64 -12.11 35.23
C HIS A 638 -9.94 -13.52 34.72
N LEU A 639 -9.20 -14.01 33.72
CA LEU A 639 -9.38 -15.34 33.11
C LEU A 639 -9.02 -16.51 34.03
N ARG A 640 -8.29 -16.26 35.14
CA ARG A 640 -8.02 -17.25 36.18
C ARG A 640 -9.23 -17.48 37.11
N ARG A 641 -10.23 -16.60 37.11
CA ARG A 641 -11.43 -16.76 37.94
C ARG A 641 -12.41 -17.76 37.29
N PRO A 642 -13.06 -18.65 38.06
CA PRO A 642 -13.94 -19.70 37.53
C PRO A 642 -15.21 -19.18 36.84
N SER A 643 -15.62 -17.93 37.09
CA SER A 643 -16.78 -17.26 36.48
C SER A 643 -16.44 -16.37 35.28
N GLY A 644 -15.19 -16.39 34.79
CA GLY A 644 -14.74 -15.50 33.71
C GLY A 644 -15.42 -15.79 32.37
N GLU A 645 -16.54 -15.11 32.08
CA GLU A 645 -17.20 -15.21 30.77
C GLU A 645 -16.36 -14.54 29.67
N THR A 646 -15.89 -15.35 28.72
CA THR A 646 -15.06 -14.86 27.60
C THR A 646 -15.87 -14.28 26.44
N LYS A 647 -17.21 -14.33 26.47
CA LYS A 647 -18.08 -13.93 25.35
C LYS A 647 -18.17 -12.42 25.17
N LEU A 648 -18.33 -11.66 26.27
CA LEU A 648 -18.44 -10.19 26.24
C LEU A 648 -17.10 -9.47 26.23
N LEU A 649 -16.01 -10.17 26.56
CA LEU A 649 -14.67 -9.60 26.68
C LEU A 649 -14.14 -9.04 25.35
N VAL A 650 -14.25 -9.80 24.26
CA VAL A 650 -13.76 -9.36 22.94
C VAL A 650 -14.55 -8.15 22.40
N PRO A 651 -15.90 -8.13 22.41
CA PRO A 651 -16.66 -6.93 22.06
C PRO A 651 -16.31 -5.70 22.88
N ALA A 652 -16.09 -5.85 24.20
CA ALA A 652 -15.68 -4.73 25.05
C ALA A 652 -14.31 -4.18 24.67
N CYS A 653 -13.32 -5.04 24.38
CA CYS A 653 -12.02 -4.62 23.89
C CYS A 653 -12.09 -3.90 22.52
N LEU A 654 -12.98 -4.35 21.62
CA LEU A 654 -13.21 -3.70 20.32
C LEU A 654 -13.82 -2.31 20.49
N LEU A 655 -14.81 -2.14 21.39
CA LEU A 655 -15.39 -0.83 21.69
C LEU A 655 -14.35 0.12 22.28
N MET A 656 -13.50 -0.38 23.17
CA MET A 656 -12.40 0.39 23.75
C MET A 656 -11.39 0.85 22.69
N ASN A 657 -11.10 0.00 21.70
CA ASN A 657 -10.24 0.35 20.56
C ASN A 657 -10.86 1.44 19.69
N LEU A 658 -12.16 1.36 19.39
CA LEU A 658 -12.89 2.41 18.66
C LEU A 658 -12.88 3.74 19.42
N ALA A 659 -13.10 3.71 20.74
CA ALA A 659 -13.03 4.91 21.57
C ALA A 659 -11.63 5.55 21.55
N PHE A 660 -10.57 4.74 21.59
CA PHE A 660 -9.20 5.24 21.49
C PHE A 660 -8.87 5.84 20.13
N VAL A 661 -9.33 5.23 19.05
CA VAL A 661 -9.18 5.78 17.70
C VAL A 661 -9.93 7.11 17.55
N ALA A 662 -11.12 7.23 18.16
CA ALA A 662 -11.84 8.50 18.22
C ALA A 662 -11.08 9.57 19.01
N VAL A 663 -10.47 9.21 20.16
CA VAL A 663 -9.59 10.13 20.91
C VAL A 663 -8.40 10.56 20.06
N LEU A 664 -7.74 9.61 19.39
CA LEU A 664 -6.53 9.87 18.61
C LEU A 664 -6.78 10.85 17.44
N THR A 665 -7.97 10.78 16.83
CA THR A 665 -8.40 11.65 15.73
C THR A 665 -8.98 12.99 16.22
N ALA A 666 -9.41 13.09 17.47
CA ALA A 666 -9.89 14.33 18.07
C ALA A 666 -8.78 15.19 18.71
N LEU A 667 -7.54 14.69 18.79
CA LEU A 667 -6.40 15.42 19.36
C LEU A 667 -6.01 16.62 18.51
N SER A 668 -5.82 17.77 19.16
CA SER A 668 -5.34 19.02 18.55
C SER A 668 -3.82 19.02 18.30
N ASP A 669 -3.37 19.91 17.41
CA ASP A 669 -1.95 20.12 17.09
C ASP A 669 -1.06 20.57 18.26
N ALA A 670 -1.64 21.22 19.29
CA ALA A 670 -0.93 21.71 20.47
C ALA A 670 -0.90 20.69 21.63
N THR A 671 -0.58 19.43 21.34
CA THR A 671 -0.58 18.35 22.34
C THR A 671 0.75 18.30 23.09
N SER A 672 0.75 18.07 24.41
CA SER A 672 1.98 18.02 25.22
C SER A 672 2.67 16.64 25.16
N PRO A 673 4.00 16.54 25.41
CA PRO A 673 4.71 15.26 25.44
C PRO A 673 4.11 14.23 26.42
N ALA A 674 3.52 14.72 27.53
CA ALA A 674 2.86 13.87 28.53
C ALA A 674 1.62 13.15 27.96
N VAL A 675 0.85 13.83 27.11
CA VAL A 675 -0.31 13.21 26.43
C VAL A 675 0.17 12.13 25.46
N TYR A 676 1.24 12.39 24.69
CA TYR A 676 1.84 11.35 23.84
C TYR A 676 2.31 10.14 24.63
N ALA A 677 2.89 10.35 25.81
CA ALA A 677 3.30 9.24 26.67
C ALA A 677 2.10 8.35 27.08
N LEU A 678 0.96 8.97 27.39
CA LEU A 678 -0.30 8.25 27.66
C LEU A 678 -0.84 7.54 26.43
N LEU A 679 -0.74 8.14 25.23
CA LEU A 679 -1.18 7.52 23.98
C LEU A 679 -0.32 6.31 23.60
N PHE A 680 1.00 6.37 23.79
CA PHE A 680 1.89 5.22 23.59
C PHE A 680 1.59 4.09 24.59
N ALA A 681 1.33 4.41 25.86
CA ALA A 681 0.87 3.41 26.82
C ALA A 681 -0.52 2.86 26.44
N GLY A 682 -1.43 3.72 25.98
CA GLY A 682 -2.75 3.33 25.50
C GLY A 682 -2.68 2.36 24.31
N SER A 683 -1.81 2.62 23.32
CA SER A 683 -1.64 1.72 22.18
C SER A 683 -1.16 0.32 22.62
N GLY A 684 -0.26 0.26 23.59
CA GLY A 684 0.17 -0.99 24.24
C GLY A 684 -0.95 -1.70 25.00
N VAL A 685 -1.79 -0.97 25.73
CA VAL A 685 -2.95 -1.54 26.43
C VAL A 685 -3.83 -2.36 25.47
N PHE A 686 -4.12 -1.85 24.26
CA PHE A 686 -4.94 -2.60 23.30
C PHE A 686 -4.32 -3.92 22.90
N VAL A 687 -3.02 -3.94 22.60
CA VAL A 687 -2.33 -5.19 22.20
C VAL A 687 -2.31 -6.18 23.37
N GLY A 688 -1.96 -5.71 24.57
CA GLY A 688 -1.90 -6.55 25.77
C GLY A 688 -3.24 -7.16 26.20
N LEU A 689 -4.38 -6.55 25.83
CA LEU A 689 -5.69 -7.13 26.13
C LEU A 689 -5.94 -8.46 25.41
N TYR A 690 -5.49 -8.60 24.16
CA TYR A 690 -5.91 -9.71 23.30
C TYR A 690 -5.03 -10.96 23.46
N PHE A 691 -3.74 -10.80 23.79
CA PHE A 691 -2.81 -11.92 23.88
C PHE A 691 -3.26 -12.99 24.92
N PRO A 692 -3.64 -12.64 26.16
CA PRO A 692 -4.10 -13.64 27.14
C PRO A 692 -5.44 -14.28 26.76
N ILE A 693 -6.33 -13.55 26.07
CA ILE A 693 -7.63 -14.06 25.59
C ILE A 693 -7.39 -15.17 24.57
N ALA A 694 -6.53 -14.90 23.58
CA ALA A 694 -6.17 -15.87 22.55
C ALA A 694 -5.43 -17.08 23.15
N ALA A 695 -4.51 -16.85 24.10
CA ALA A 695 -3.80 -17.92 24.81
C ALA A 695 -4.75 -18.85 25.57
N HIS A 696 -5.71 -18.28 26.31
CA HIS A 696 -6.70 -19.06 27.06
C HIS A 696 -7.53 -19.96 26.13
N ARG A 697 -8.04 -19.42 25.02
CA ARG A 697 -8.88 -20.18 24.08
C ARG A 697 -8.10 -21.27 23.33
N LEU A 698 -6.87 -20.99 22.90
CA LEU A 698 -6.02 -22.01 22.25
C LEU A 698 -5.66 -23.15 23.22
N ARG A 699 -5.42 -22.84 24.50
CA ARG A 699 -5.16 -23.83 25.56
C ARG A 699 -6.41 -24.64 25.91
N ALA A 700 -7.57 -24.00 26.00
CA ALA A 700 -8.86 -24.68 26.17
C ALA A 700 -9.15 -25.63 25.00
N GLY A 701 -8.66 -25.31 23.80
CA GLY A 701 -8.67 -26.19 22.62
C GLY A 701 -7.66 -27.34 22.63
N GLY A 702 -7.00 -27.62 23.75
CA GLY A 702 -6.07 -28.75 23.90
C GLY A 702 -4.67 -28.54 23.28
N ARG A 703 -4.32 -27.33 22.81
CA ARG A 703 -2.97 -27.07 22.31
C ARG A 703 -1.94 -27.05 23.44
N ALA A 704 -0.76 -27.62 23.18
CA ALA A 704 0.38 -27.55 24.10
C ALA A 704 0.84 -26.09 24.31
N ALA A 705 1.39 -25.79 25.49
CA ALA A 705 1.85 -24.45 25.86
C ALA A 705 2.87 -23.88 24.87
N ALA A 706 3.90 -24.66 24.51
CA ALA A 706 4.93 -24.24 23.56
C ALA A 706 4.37 -23.95 22.16
N ALA A 707 3.46 -24.78 21.67
CA ALA A 707 2.81 -24.57 20.38
C ALA A 707 1.86 -23.36 20.38
N THR A 708 1.23 -23.09 21.52
CA THR A 708 0.40 -21.90 21.73
C THR A 708 1.25 -20.64 21.76
N GLY A 709 2.29 -20.61 22.60
CA GLY A 709 3.25 -19.50 22.67
C GLY A 709 3.86 -19.18 21.31
N ALA A 710 4.39 -20.19 20.61
CA ALA A 710 4.94 -20.03 19.26
C ALA A 710 3.92 -19.43 18.28
N SER A 711 2.68 -19.93 18.26
CA SER A 711 1.66 -19.44 17.33
C SER A 711 1.24 -18.01 17.62
N LEU A 712 1.15 -17.61 18.89
CA LEU A 712 0.77 -16.25 19.27
C LEU A 712 1.91 -15.28 18.95
N GLU A 713 3.12 -15.62 19.37
CA GLU A 713 4.33 -14.84 19.12
C GLU A 713 4.56 -14.61 17.62
N THR A 714 4.43 -15.68 16.82
CA THR A 714 4.57 -15.58 15.36
C THR A 714 3.57 -14.61 14.77
N LEU A 715 2.31 -14.66 15.20
CA LEU A 715 1.24 -13.86 14.60
C LEU A 715 1.23 -12.42 15.07
N ASP A 716 1.55 -12.17 16.34
CA ASP A 716 1.65 -10.81 16.90
C ASP A 716 2.77 -10.04 16.17
N HIS A 717 3.96 -10.66 16.07
CA HIS A 717 5.09 -10.06 15.39
C HIS A 717 4.96 -10.03 13.86
N LEU A 718 4.35 -11.02 13.22
CA LEU A 718 4.07 -10.95 11.79
C LEU A 718 3.05 -9.85 11.48
N GLY A 719 2.00 -9.72 12.31
CA GLY A 719 1.05 -8.62 12.26
C GLY A 719 1.78 -7.29 12.42
N GLY A 720 2.58 -7.15 13.47
CA GLY A 720 3.37 -5.94 13.74
C GLY A 720 4.36 -5.61 12.63
N ALA A 721 5.00 -6.60 12.01
CA ALA A 721 5.90 -6.40 10.87
C ALA A 721 5.16 -5.80 9.67
N VAL A 722 3.98 -6.36 9.35
CA VAL A 722 3.12 -5.81 8.29
C VAL A 722 2.62 -4.41 8.68
N GLY A 723 2.27 -4.17 9.95
CA GLY A 723 1.86 -2.87 10.46
C GLY A 723 2.95 -1.80 10.34
N ALA A 724 4.19 -2.14 10.69
CA ALA A 724 5.34 -1.25 10.59
C ALA A 724 5.66 -0.84 9.15
N VAL A 725 5.70 -1.81 8.21
CA VAL A 725 5.97 -1.52 6.80
C VAL A 725 4.80 -0.76 6.17
N SER A 726 3.56 -1.21 6.41
CA SER A 726 2.39 -0.63 5.75
C SER A 726 2.09 0.80 6.21
N SER A 727 2.30 1.12 7.49
CA SER A 727 2.07 2.46 8.03
C SER A 727 2.91 3.53 7.36
N GLY A 728 4.24 3.35 7.32
CA GLY A 728 5.17 4.30 6.73
C GLY A 728 5.14 4.35 5.20
N TRP A 729 4.88 3.22 4.53
CA TRP A 729 4.97 3.15 3.05
C TRP A 729 3.67 3.46 2.33
N PHE A 730 2.52 3.14 2.94
CA PHE A 730 1.23 3.20 2.25
C PHE A 730 0.18 3.98 3.03
N LEU A 731 -0.02 3.69 4.32
CA LEU A 731 -1.15 4.26 5.06
C LEU A 731 -0.99 5.76 5.26
N LEU A 732 0.12 6.21 5.85
CA LEU A 732 0.35 7.62 6.10
C LEU A 732 0.48 8.44 4.79
N PRO A 733 1.28 8.00 3.79
CA PRO A 733 1.31 8.57 2.45
C PRO A 733 -0.06 8.79 1.78
N LEU A 734 -0.97 7.81 1.86
CA LEU A 734 -2.24 7.83 1.13
C LEU A 734 -3.38 8.47 1.91
N LEU A 735 -3.43 8.24 3.23
CA LEU A 735 -4.59 8.56 4.08
C LEU A 735 -4.34 9.71 5.04
N GLY A 736 -3.08 10.09 5.29
CA GLY A 736 -2.73 11.06 6.34
C GLY A 736 -3.01 10.53 7.75
N PHE A 737 -2.92 11.41 8.75
CA PHE A 737 -3.11 11.04 10.15
C PHE A 737 -4.58 10.80 10.54
N ASP A 738 -5.53 11.41 9.84
CA ASP A 738 -6.95 11.35 10.23
C ASP A 738 -7.60 10.01 9.87
N LEU A 739 -7.34 9.52 8.66
CA LEU A 739 -8.03 8.34 8.10
C LEU A 739 -7.29 7.03 8.39
N THR A 740 -5.97 7.08 8.64
CA THR A 740 -5.16 5.89 8.96
C THR A 740 -5.69 5.13 10.20
N PRO A 741 -5.95 5.79 11.35
CA PRO A 741 -6.50 5.13 12.55
C PRO A 741 -7.80 4.38 12.30
N TRP A 742 -8.70 4.94 11.48
CA TRP A 742 -9.98 4.32 11.16
C TRP A 742 -9.83 3.05 10.32
N VAL A 743 -8.88 3.03 9.37
CA VAL A 743 -8.56 1.81 8.62
C VAL A 743 -7.98 0.74 9.54
N LEU A 744 -7.12 1.11 10.48
CA LEU A 744 -6.56 0.18 11.46
C LEU A 744 -7.65 -0.35 12.42
N ALA A 745 -8.57 0.50 12.86
CA ALA A 745 -9.75 0.10 13.64
C ALA A 745 -10.60 -0.94 12.88
N LEU A 746 -10.76 -0.76 11.56
CA LEU A 746 -11.47 -1.68 10.70
C LEU A 746 -10.76 -3.04 10.59
N VAL A 747 -9.42 -3.08 10.51
CA VAL A 747 -8.63 -4.31 10.52
C VAL A 747 -8.92 -5.12 11.80
N VAL A 748 -8.96 -4.46 12.96
CA VAL A 748 -9.31 -5.13 14.23
C VAL A 748 -10.80 -5.49 14.24
N GLY A 749 -11.66 -4.62 13.72
CA GLY A 749 -13.12 -4.76 13.62
C GLY A 749 -13.59 -5.96 12.78
N VAL A 750 -12.74 -6.52 11.91
CA VAL A 750 -12.99 -7.81 11.24
C VAL A 750 -13.20 -8.96 12.24
N ASN A 751 -12.82 -8.79 13.50
CA ASN A 751 -13.08 -9.73 14.59
C ASN A 751 -14.43 -9.54 15.28
N LEU A 752 -15.27 -8.59 14.85
CA LEU A 752 -16.62 -8.41 15.40
C LEU A 752 -17.51 -9.67 15.23
N PRO A 753 -17.51 -10.38 14.09
CA PRO A 753 -18.15 -11.70 13.96
C PRO A 753 -17.64 -12.75 14.95
N PHE A 754 -16.39 -12.64 15.43
CA PHE A 754 -15.82 -13.55 16.42
C PHE A 754 -16.48 -13.40 17.81
N GLY A 755 -16.86 -12.18 18.18
CA GLY A 755 -17.51 -11.87 19.46
C GLY A 755 -19.02 -12.14 19.49
N PHE A 756 -19.74 -11.87 18.39
CA PHE A 756 -21.21 -11.85 18.39
C PHE A 756 -21.89 -13.07 17.75
N LEU A 757 -21.25 -13.76 16.79
CA LEU A 757 -21.91 -14.83 16.04
C LEU A 757 -21.58 -16.21 16.64
N PRO A 758 -22.59 -17.02 17.04
CA PRO A 758 -22.37 -18.36 17.53
C PRO A 758 -21.87 -19.29 16.41
N VAL A 759 -20.91 -20.14 16.72
CA VAL A 759 -20.45 -21.19 15.79
C VAL A 759 -21.54 -22.27 15.70
N ARG A 760 -22.19 -22.42 14.54
CA ARG A 760 -23.12 -23.54 14.30
C ARG A 760 -22.31 -24.84 14.16
N ARG A 761 -22.63 -25.86 14.99
CA ARG A 761 -21.92 -27.15 15.08
C ARG A 761 -21.81 -27.85 13.72
N VAL A 762 -20.67 -28.51 13.50
CA VAL A 762 -20.34 -29.22 12.26
C VAL A 762 -20.08 -30.70 12.55
N SER A 763 -20.45 -31.53 11.59
CA SER A 763 -20.03 -32.92 11.41
C SER A 763 -19.15 -33.03 10.16
N GLN A 764 -17.85 -33.21 10.33
CA GLN A 764 -16.96 -33.57 9.21
C GLN A 764 -17.17 -35.07 8.88
N PRO A 765 -17.27 -35.47 7.61
CA PRO A 765 -17.15 -36.89 7.27
C PRO A 765 -15.76 -37.38 7.68
N GLN A 766 -15.69 -38.55 8.31
CA GLN A 766 -14.44 -39.20 8.75
C GLN A 766 -13.41 -39.41 7.61
N ASP A 767 -13.83 -39.26 6.34
CA ASP A 767 -13.03 -39.42 5.13
C ASP A 767 -12.60 -38.11 4.43
N ALA A 768 -12.56 -36.97 5.14
CA ALA A 768 -12.06 -35.72 4.56
C ALA A 768 -10.55 -35.82 4.23
N ASP A 769 -10.25 -35.96 2.94
CA ASP A 769 -8.89 -36.03 2.41
C ASP A 769 -8.15 -34.68 2.56
N TRP A 770 -6.86 -34.66 2.23
CA TRP A 770 -6.02 -33.46 2.32
C TRP A 770 -6.56 -32.29 1.48
N PHE A 771 -7.29 -32.59 0.41
CA PHE A 771 -7.80 -31.61 -0.53
C PHE A 771 -9.06 -30.91 0.00
N ASP A 772 -9.96 -31.61 0.68
CA ASP A 772 -11.09 -30.99 1.38
C ASP A 772 -10.66 -29.96 2.43
N ARG A 773 -9.52 -30.23 3.10
CA ARG A 773 -8.95 -29.32 4.11
C ARG A 773 -8.36 -28.06 3.49
N LEU A 774 -7.85 -28.12 2.25
CA LEU A 774 -7.13 -27.03 1.59
C LEU A 774 -8.03 -26.20 0.67
N VAL A 775 -8.93 -26.84 -0.08
CA VAL A 775 -9.78 -26.21 -1.10
C VAL A 775 -10.75 -25.19 -0.52
N ARG A 776 -11.33 -25.48 0.65
CA ARG A 776 -12.28 -24.56 1.28
C ARG A 776 -11.61 -23.25 1.70
N PRO A 777 -10.53 -23.25 2.51
CA PRO A 777 -9.77 -22.03 2.80
C PRO A 777 -9.32 -21.33 1.52
N ALA A 778 -8.72 -22.05 0.57
CA ALA A 778 -8.24 -21.47 -0.69
C ALA A 778 -9.38 -20.81 -1.49
N GLY A 779 -10.55 -21.44 -1.58
CA GLY A 779 -11.71 -20.91 -2.30
C GLY A 779 -12.28 -19.64 -1.66
N TYR A 780 -12.38 -19.58 -0.33
CA TYR A 780 -12.77 -18.36 0.37
C TYR A 780 -11.76 -17.23 0.18
N THR A 781 -10.47 -17.55 0.25
CA THR A 781 -9.39 -16.57 0.02
C THR A 781 -9.44 -16.04 -1.42
N LEU A 782 -9.54 -16.92 -2.42
CA LEU A 782 -9.63 -16.52 -3.83
C LEU A 782 -10.86 -15.67 -4.11
N LEU A 783 -12.03 -16.02 -3.54
CA LEU A 783 -13.24 -15.20 -3.64
C LEU A 783 -13.05 -13.82 -2.99
N GLY A 784 -12.43 -13.77 -1.80
CA GLY A 784 -12.14 -12.52 -1.11
C GLY A 784 -11.20 -11.62 -1.90
N VAL A 785 -10.12 -12.17 -2.45
CA VAL A 785 -9.18 -11.43 -3.30
C VAL A 785 -9.87 -10.90 -4.55
N ALA A 786 -10.65 -11.74 -5.25
CA ALA A 786 -11.37 -11.35 -6.45
C ALA A 786 -12.42 -10.25 -6.17
N ALA A 787 -13.20 -10.39 -5.09
CA ALA A 787 -14.20 -9.40 -4.70
C ALA A 787 -13.56 -8.08 -4.24
N ALA A 788 -12.47 -8.14 -3.48
CA ALA A 788 -11.71 -6.97 -3.05
C ALA A 788 -11.11 -6.23 -4.26
N ALA A 789 -10.48 -6.96 -5.19
CA ALA A 789 -9.93 -6.38 -6.41
C ALA A 789 -11.02 -5.70 -7.23
N LEU A 790 -12.18 -6.33 -7.44
CA LEU A 790 -13.31 -5.72 -8.15
C LEU A 790 -13.84 -4.47 -7.46
N ALA A 791 -14.00 -4.49 -6.13
CA ALA A 791 -14.50 -3.35 -5.37
C ALA A 791 -13.54 -2.15 -5.50
N VAL A 792 -12.24 -2.37 -5.30
CA VAL A 792 -11.18 -1.37 -5.49
C VAL A 792 -11.21 -0.83 -6.92
N SER A 793 -11.26 -1.73 -7.88
CA SER A 793 -11.32 -1.40 -9.29
C SER A 793 -12.52 -0.50 -9.62
N HIS A 794 -13.67 -0.71 -8.96
CA HIS A 794 -14.88 0.09 -9.15
C HIS A 794 -14.77 1.48 -8.57
N LEU A 795 -14.17 1.59 -7.38
CA LEU A 795 -13.87 2.88 -6.77
C LEU A 795 -12.93 3.70 -7.63
N VAL A 796 -11.83 3.09 -8.10
CA VAL A 796 -10.87 3.74 -8.99
C VAL A 796 -11.53 4.17 -10.30
N ALA A 797 -12.34 3.30 -10.90
CA ALA A 797 -13.08 3.65 -12.12
C ALA A 797 -14.05 4.81 -11.88
N HIS A 798 -14.78 4.84 -10.76
CA HIS A 798 -15.68 5.94 -10.42
C HIS A 798 -14.92 7.25 -10.22
N ALA A 799 -13.79 7.23 -9.52
CA ALA A 799 -12.90 8.38 -9.35
C ALA A 799 -12.36 8.89 -10.70
N GLN A 800 -11.99 7.97 -11.61
CA GLN A 800 -11.52 8.31 -12.96
C GLN A 800 -12.61 8.80 -13.91
N THR A 801 -13.89 8.45 -13.69
CA THR A 801 -14.98 8.88 -14.57
C THR A 801 -15.21 10.39 -14.47
N ARG A 802 -14.79 11.03 -13.37
CA ARG A 802 -14.73 12.49 -13.24
C ARG A 802 -13.61 13.16 -14.08
N ARG A 803 -12.67 12.38 -14.64
CA ARG A 803 -11.56 12.84 -15.52
C ARG A 803 -11.76 12.43 -17.00
N SER A 804 -12.99 12.09 -17.41
CA SER A 804 -13.27 11.68 -18.80
C SER A 804 -12.98 12.77 -19.84
N GLN A 805 -13.05 14.04 -19.44
CA GLN A 805 -12.71 15.20 -20.29
C GLN A 805 -11.24 15.22 -20.72
N ASP A 806 -10.30 14.85 -19.82
CA ASP A 806 -8.86 14.84 -20.13
C ASP A 806 -8.51 13.86 -21.25
N ARG A 807 -9.14 12.66 -21.24
CA ARG A 807 -8.92 11.66 -22.30
C ARG A 807 -9.48 12.10 -23.65
N LEU A 808 -10.60 12.81 -23.64
CA LEU A 808 -11.20 13.32 -24.86
C LEU A 808 -10.35 14.46 -25.44
N PHE A 809 -9.74 15.29 -24.59
CA PHE A 809 -8.75 16.29 -25.01
C PHE A 809 -7.49 15.67 -25.63
N ASP A 810 -6.95 14.61 -25.02
CA ASP A 810 -5.79 13.87 -25.59
C ASP A 810 -6.12 13.28 -26.97
N VAL A 811 -7.31 12.68 -27.12
CA VAL A 811 -7.77 12.13 -28.41
C VAL A 811 -8.03 13.24 -29.42
N ALA A 812 -8.63 14.36 -29.01
CA ALA A 812 -8.88 15.51 -29.87
C ALA A 812 -7.57 16.10 -30.41
N ARG A 813 -6.53 16.24 -29.57
CA ARG A 813 -5.20 16.67 -30.00
C ARG A 813 -4.54 15.70 -30.98
N ALA A 814 -4.79 14.40 -30.82
CA ALA A 814 -4.31 13.38 -31.75
C ALA A 814 -5.11 13.30 -33.06
N MET A 815 -6.32 13.87 -33.12
CA MET A 815 -7.13 13.99 -34.33
C MET A 815 -6.80 15.29 -35.10
N ALA A 816 -6.40 16.34 -34.39
CA ALA A 816 -5.93 17.61 -34.98
C ALA A 816 -4.53 17.99 -34.42
N PRO A 817 -3.44 17.32 -34.87
CA PRO A 817 -2.10 17.58 -34.37
C PRO A 817 -1.58 18.95 -34.82
N GLY A 818 -1.04 19.74 -33.90
CA GLY A 818 -0.42 21.04 -34.19
C GLY A 818 -1.37 22.24 -34.12
N VAL A 819 -2.68 22.02 -33.95
CA VAL A 819 -3.70 23.08 -33.91
C VAL A 819 -4.12 23.40 -32.47
N HIS A 820 -4.32 24.68 -32.15
CA HIS A 820 -4.83 25.11 -30.84
C HIS A 820 -6.35 24.89 -30.77
N LEU A 821 -6.78 23.90 -29.98
CA LEU A 821 -8.20 23.58 -29.78
C LEU A 821 -8.87 24.55 -28.81
N ALA A 822 -9.99 25.17 -29.22
CA ALA A 822 -10.80 26.00 -28.32
C ALA A 822 -11.92 25.15 -27.70
N ALA A 823 -12.07 25.19 -26.37
CA ALA A 823 -13.11 24.43 -25.67
C ALA A 823 -14.47 25.14 -25.74
N GLY A 824 -15.52 24.40 -26.07
CA GLY A 824 -16.92 24.84 -26.04
C GLY A 824 -17.77 23.94 -25.13
N ASN A 825 -18.81 24.51 -24.55
CA ASN A 825 -19.79 23.81 -23.72
C ASN A 825 -21.22 24.16 -24.15
N ALA A 826 -22.08 23.16 -24.20
CA ALA A 826 -23.51 23.30 -24.51
C ALA A 826 -24.37 22.49 -23.55
N ALA A 827 -25.61 22.92 -23.31
CA ALA A 827 -26.57 22.19 -22.47
C ALA A 827 -27.44 21.27 -23.34
N CYS A 828 -27.49 19.98 -23.02
CA CYS A 828 -28.37 19.04 -23.69
C CYS A 828 -29.82 19.16 -23.18
N PRO A 829 -30.84 18.77 -23.98
CA PRO A 829 -32.26 18.77 -23.56
C PRO A 829 -32.58 17.94 -22.31
N ASP A 830 -31.70 16.99 -21.95
CA ASP A 830 -31.82 16.14 -20.76
C ASP A 830 -31.16 16.74 -19.50
N GLY A 831 -30.65 17.97 -19.58
CA GLY A 831 -29.99 18.69 -18.49
C GLY A 831 -28.52 18.31 -18.28
N SER A 832 -27.90 17.55 -19.18
CA SER A 832 -26.47 17.23 -19.11
C SER A 832 -25.58 18.18 -19.92
N ASP A 833 -24.39 18.51 -19.40
CA ASP A 833 -23.42 19.36 -20.11
C ASP A 833 -22.66 18.56 -21.18
N LEU A 834 -22.57 19.13 -22.38
CA LEU A 834 -21.85 18.62 -23.53
C LEU A 834 -20.60 19.48 -23.76
N ALA A 835 -19.43 18.90 -23.54
CA ALA A 835 -18.15 19.50 -23.91
C ALA A 835 -17.75 19.11 -25.34
N TYR A 836 -17.25 20.06 -26.10
CA TYR A 836 -16.72 19.88 -27.45
C TYR A 836 -15.50 20.79 -27.70
N TRP A 837 -14.73 20.50 -28.74
CA TRP A 837 -13.59 21.32 -29.16
C TRP A 837 -13.83 21.88 -30.55
N ASP A 838 -13.69 23.19 -30.70
CA ASP A 838 -13.68 23.88 -31.99
C ASP A 838 -12.25 23.83 -32.55
N VAL A 839 -12.16 23.34 -33.79
CA VAL A 839 -10.94 23.29 -34.60
C VAL A 839 -11.03 24.47 -35.58
N PRO A 840 -10.21 25.52 -35.42
CA PRO A 840 -10.25 26.68 -36.30
C PRO A 840 -9.90 26.30 -37.74
N ALA A 841 -10.49 27.02 -38.70
CA ALA A 841 -10.16 26.85 -40.12
C ALA A 841 -8.76 27.41 -40.39
N GLU A 842 -7.90 26.62 -41.03
CA GLU A 842 -6.61 27.05 -41.56
C GLU A 842 -6.73 27.26 -43.08
N ALA A 843 -5.77 27.94 -43.71
CA ALA A 843 -5.89 28.45 -45.08
C ALA A 843 -6.23 27.40 -46.17
N GLU A 844 -6.12 26.09 -45.87
CA GLU A 844 -6.46 24.97 -46.76
C GLU A 844 -7.48 23.96 -46.18
N ASP A 845 -8.01 24.13 -44.96
CA ASP A 845 -8.98 23.20 -44.35
C ASP A 845 -10.12 23.95 -43.61
N GLU A 846 -11.37 23.53 -43.80
CA GLU A 846 -12.58 24.26 -43.38
C GLU A 846 -12.84 24.26 -41.85
N GLY A 847 -11.93 23.70 -41.04
CA GLY A 847 -12.09 23.54 -39.60
C GLY A 847 -13.27 22.62 -39.23
N GLY A 848 -13.63 22.56 -37.94
CA GLY A 848 -14.74 21.70 -37.51
C GLY A 848 -14.90 21.53 -36.01
N PHE A 849 -15.64 20.51 -35.62
CA PHE A 849 -15.97 20.22 -34.22
C PHE A 849 -15.60 18.79 -33.84
N ILE A 850 -14.93 18.63 -32.71
CA ILE A 850 -14.65 17.33 -32.10
C ILE A 850 -15.50 17.18 -30.84
N PHE A 851 -16.28 16.10 -30.75
CA PHE A 851 -17.15 15.84 -29.59
C PHE A 851 -17.25 14.34 -29.28
N SER A 852 -17.78 14.01 -28.10
CA SER A 852 -17.97 12.62 -27.66
C SER A 852 -19.42 12.18 -27.75
N SER A 853 -19.62 10.91 -28.12
CA SER A 853 -20.93 10.28 -28.14
C SER A 853 -21.47 9.89 -26.74
N GLU A 854 -20.68 10.02 -25.67
CA GLU A 854 -21.03 9.53 -24.32
C GLU A 854 -22.26 10.22 -23.72
N THR A 855 -22.41 11.53 -23.96
CA THR A 855 -23.56 12.31 -23.51
C THR A 855 -24.72 12.24 -24.53
N LEU A 856 -24.42 12.17 -25.81
CA LEU A 856 -25.40 12.34 -26.90
C LEU A 856 -26.10 11.05 -27.35
N ALA A 857 -25.49 9.88 -27.15
CA ALA A 857 -26.01 8.60 -27.62
C ALA A 857 -26.09 7.55 -26.51
N ARG A 858 -26.86 7.86 -25.46
CA ARG A 858 -27.04 6.95 -24.30
C ARG A 858 -27.97 5.79 -24.64
N GLY A 859 -27.60 4.58 -24.18
CA GLY A 859 -28.45 3.38 -24.29
C GLY A 859 -28.18 2.48 -25.50
N ILE A 860 -27.28 2.86 -26.39
CA ILE A 860 -26.81 2.00 -27.48
C ILE A 860 -25.65 1.13 -26.97
N SER A 861 -25.66 -0.16 -27.31
CA SER A 861 -24.64 -1.11 -26.86
C SER A 861 -24.36 -2.13 -27.95
N GLY A 862 -23.08 -2.43 -28.15
CA GLY A 862 -22.61 -3.53 -28.98
C GLY A 862 -22.70 -4.88 -28.25
N TYR A 863 -21.95 -5.87 -28.74
CA TYR A 863 -21.85 -7.20 -28.13
C TYR A 863 -21.30 -7.15 -26.69
N GLY A 864 -20.31 -6.30 -26.45
CA GLY A 864 -19.61 -6.13 -25.16
C GLY A 864 -20.14 -5.03 -24.24
N GLY A 865 -21.09 -4.21 -24.72
CA GLY A 865 -21.68 -3.11 -23.95
C GLY A 865 -21.60 -1.75 -24.66
N PRO A 866 -21.68 -0.62 -23.92
CA PRO A 866 -21.71 0.72 -24.51
C PRO A 866 -20.37 1.10 -25.15
N LEU A 867 -20.46 1.89 -26.23
CA LEU A 867 -19.34 2.40 -27.02
C LEU A 867 -19.28 3.93 -26.88
N ASN A 868 -18.10 4.48 -26.57
CA ASN A 868 -17.84 5.91 -26.62
C ASN A 868 -16.94 6.22 -27.82
N LEU A 869 -17.45 7.04 -28.72
CA LEU A 869 -16.79 7.50 -29.93
C LEU A 869 -16.38 8.97 -29.76
N ALA A 870 -15.15 9.31 -30.17
CA ALA A 870 -14.77 10.67 -30.54
C ALA A 870 -15.12 10.85 -32.00
N ILE A 871 -15.87 11.89 -32.29
CA ILE A 871 -16.43 12.19 -33.60
C ILE A 871 -15.88 13.55 -34.00
N PHE A 872 -15.20 13.59 -35.15
CA PHE A 872 -14.75 14.83 -35.78
C PHE A 872 -15.59 15.08 -37.03
N VAL A 873 -16.27 16.22 -37.05
CA VAL A 873 -17.08 16.69 -38.18
C VAL A 873 -16.59 18.06 -38.66
N ASP A 874 -16.78 18.35 -39.95
CA ASP A 874 -16.67 19.72 -40.44
C ASP A 874 -17.88 20.57 -40.03
N ARG A 875 -17.84 21.86 -40.37
CA ARG A 875 -18.88 22.83 -40.00
C ARG A 875 -20.25 22.52 -40.63
N GLN A 876 -20.29 21.73 -41.69
CA GLN A 876 -21.49 21.30 -42.40
C GLN A 876 -22.04 19.96 -41.89
N GLY A 877 -21.32 19.27 -40.98
CA GLY A 877 -21.73 18.00 -40.39
C GLY A 877 -21.22 16.76 -41.13
N THR A 878 -20.31 16.91 -42.08
CA THR A 878 -19.63 15.80 -42.76
C THR A 878 -18.59 15.20 -41.84
N LEU A 879 -18.67 13.89 -41.65
CA LEU A 879 -17.76 13.11 -40.83
C LEU A 879 -16.35 13.12 -41.42
N ARG A 880 -15.37 13.64 -40.68
CA ARG A 880 -13.95 13.66 -41.07
C ARG A 880 -13.21 12.47 -40.49
N GLU A 881 -13.42 12.18 -39.21
CA GLU A 881 -12.81 11.04 -38.54
C GLU A 881 -13.67 10.56 -37.38
N VAL A 882 -13.67 9.24 -37.15
CA VAL A 882 -14.27 8.63 -35.95
C VAL A 882 -13.23 7.74 -35.29
N ARG A 883 -13.02 7.94 -33.99
CA ARG A 883 -12.18 7.08 -33.17
C ARG A 883 -12.97 6.52 -32.01
N ILE A 884 -12.76 5.24 -31.72
CA ILE A 884 -13.30 4.63 -30.51
C ILE A 884 -12.42 5.08 -29.33
N VAL A 885 -12.91 6.01 -28.51
CA VAL A 885 -12.22 6.50 -27.30
C VAL A 885 -12.24 5.44 -26.21
N ARG A 886 -13.39 4.78 -26.05
CA ARG A 886 -13.58 3.72 -25.08
C ARG A 886 -14.55 2.69 -25.61
N SER A 887 -14.12 1.45 -25.62
CA SER A 887 -14.98 0.31 -25.94
C SER A 887 -14.85 -0.77 -24.89
N ARG A 888 -15.95 -1.49 -24.68
CA ARG A 888 -16.02 -2.69 -23.82
C ARG A 888 -16.05 -3.99 -24.66
N GLU A 889 -15.74 -3.86 -25.94
CA GLU A 889 -15.63 -4.96 -26.89
C GLU A 889 -14.27 -5.64 -26.79
N THR A 890 -14.25 -6.90 -27.18
CA THR A 890 -13.02 -7.69 -27.31
C THR A 890 -12.16 -7.13 -28.46
N PRO A 891 -10.82 -7.11 -28.38
CA PRO A 891 -9.95 -6.53 -29.41
C PRO A 891 -10.23 -7.00 -30.81
N VAL A 892 -10.51 -8.29 -30.98
CA VAL A 892 -10.78 -8.87 -32.30
C VAL A 892 -11.97 -8.18 -32.97
N TYR A 893 -13.00 -7.82 -32.20
CA TYR A 893 -14.13 -7.04 -32.72
C TYR A 893 -13.76 -5.57 -32.98
N VAL A 894 -12.88 -4.96 -32.16
CA VAL A 894 -12.43 -3.58 -32.38
C VAL A 894 -11.48 -3.46 -33.58
N GLU A 895 -10.53 -4.39 -33.72
CA GLU A 895 -9.55 -4.46 -34.80
C GLU A 895 -10.22 -4.72 -36.15
N SER A 896 -11.21 -5.63 -36.20
CA SER A 896 -12.01 -5.86 -37.42
C SER A 896 -12.82 -4.64 -37.86
N LEU A 897 -13.13 -3.71 -36.95
CA LEU A 897 -13.79 -2.46 -37.29
C LEU A 897 -12.83 -1.38 -37.79
N GLN A 898 -11.52 -1.46 -37.52
CA GLN A 898 -10.60 -0.36 -37.84
C GLN A 898 -10.55 -0.02 -39.34
N GLY A 899 -10.60 -1.03 -40.21
CA GLY A 899 -10.68 -0.82 -41.66
C GLY A 899 -12.00 -0.16 -42.07
N TRP A 900 -13.12 -0.72 -41.61
CA TRP A 900 -14.46 -0.23 -41.89
C TRP A 900 -14.73 1.18 -41.33
N LEU A 901 -14.18 1.52 -40.15
CA LEU A 901 -14.29 2.87 -39.57
C LEU A 901 -13.60 3.94 -40.44
N ARG A 902 -12.56 3.58 -41.19
CA ARG A 902 -11.89 4.49 -42.14
C ARG A 902 -12.69 4.73 -43.42
N GLU A 903 -13.72 3.91 -43.69
CA GLU A 903 -14.64 4.08 -44.81
C GLU A 903 -15.88 4.90 -44.46
N LEU A 904 -16.05 5.26 -43.17
CA LEU A 904 -17.15 6.09 -42.69
C LEU A 904 -17.04 7.59 -43.06
N PRO A 905 -15.85 8.22 -43.05
CA PRO A 905 -15.68 9.63 -43.40
C PRO A 905 -16.21 10.01 -44.79
N GLY A 906 -16.58 11.28 -44.96
CA GLY A 906 -17.17 11.84 -46.19
C GLY A 906 -18.70 11.81 -46.23
N ARG A 907 -19.36 11.36 -45.15
CA ARG A 907 -20.83 11.30 -45.03
C ARG A 907 -21.35 12.30 -44.01
N ASN A 908 -22.50 12.91 -44.28
CA ASN A 908 -23.10 13.91 -43.39
C ASN A 908 -23.89 13.23 -42.26
N ILE A 909 -23.45 13.39 -41.01
CA ILE A 909 -24.11 12.77 -39.85
C ILE A 909 -25.13 13.68 -39.17
N PHE A 910 -25.28 14.92 -39.61
CA PHE A 910 -26.37 15.79 -39.17
C PHE A 910 -27.68 15.45 -39.89
N GLN A 911 -27.65 14.68 -40.99
CA GLN A 911 -28.88 14.26 -41.67
C GLN A 911 -29.30 12.82 -41.26
N PRO A 912 -30.61 12.53 -41.09
CA PRO A 912 -31.10 11.21 -40.67
C PRO A 912 -30.66 10.06 -41.58
N ASN A 913 -30.60 10.32 -42.89
CA ASN A 913 -30.32 9.32 -43.93
C ASN A 913 -28.85 9.33 -44.40
N GLY A 914 -27.99 10.16 -43.81
CA GLY A 914 -26.62 10.34 -44.29
C GLY A 914 -25.71 9.12 -44.11
N LEU A 915 -26.17 8.11 -43.37
CA LEU A 915 -25.48 6.84 -43.14
C LEU A 915 -26.24 5.63 -43.74
N ASP A 916 -27.13 5.86 -44.70
CA ASP A 916 -27.84 4.79 -45.40
C ASP A 916 -26.94 4.10 -46.45
N GLY A 917 -27.17 2.81 -46.68
CA GLY A 917 -26.36 1.99 -47.59
C GLY A 917 -25.03 1.47 -47.02
N ILE A 918 -24.76 1.67 -45.73
CA ILE A 918 -23.58 1.08 -45.06
C ILE A 918 -23.98 -0.26 -44.44
N ASP A 919 -23.41 -1.34 -44.98
CA ASP A 919 -23.60 -2.68 -44.42
C ASP A 919 -22.81 -2.89 -43.13
N ALA A 920 -23.40 -3.65 -42.20
CA ALA A 920 -22.73 -4.07 -40.98
C ALA A 920 -21.64 -5.11 -41.28
N VAL A 921 -20.55 -5.08 -40.51
CA VAL A 921 -19.41 -5.98 -40.71
C VAL A 921 -19.82 -7.42 -40.34
N SER A 922 -19.67 -8.34 -41.29
CA SER A 922 -19.95 -9.76 -41.08
C SER A 922 -19.10 -10.32 -39.92
N GLY A 923 -19.74 -10.96 -38.95
CA GLY A 923 -19.09 -11.46 -37.74
C GLY A 923 -18.93 -10.45 -36.60
N ALA A 924 -19.02 -9.14 -36.87
CA ALA A 924 -19.04 -8.06 -35.88
C ALA A 924 -20.34 -7.22 -35.98
N THR A 925 -21.42 -7.84 -36.45
CA THR A 925 -22.68 -7.17 -36.84
C THR A 925 -23.29 -6.38 -35.69
N MET A 926 -23.25 -6.91 -34.46
CA MET A 926 -23.78 -6.23 -33.28
C MET A 926 -23.01 -4.95 -32.92
N THR A 927 -21.69 -4.98 -33.05
CA THR A 927 -20.83 -3.86 -32.68
C THR A 927 -20.81 -2.80 -33.79
N SER A 928 -20.76 -3.21 -35.06
CA SER A 928 -20.85 -2.28 -36.20
C SER A 928 -22.23 -1.59 -36.28
N ASP A 929 -23.33 -2.32 -36.07
CA ASP A 929 -24.67 -1.73 -35.95
C ASP A 929 -24.75 -0.72 -34.80
N ALA A 930 -24.16 -1.05 -33.65
CA ALA A 930 -24.09 -0.13 -32.52
C ALA A 930 -23.31 1.15 -32.86
N VAL A 931 -22.20 1.08 -33.60
CA VAL A 931 -21.47 2.28 -34.06
C VAL A 931 -22.36 3.13 -34.98
N LEU A 932 -23.03 2.54 -35.97
CA LEU A 932 -23.91 3.28 -36.89
C LEU A 932 -25.05 3.96 -36.15
N ARG A 933 -25.71 3.25 -35.23
CA ARG A 933 -26.78 3.81 -34.42
C ARG A 933 -26.29 4.93 -33.51
N THR A 934 -25.09 4.80 -32.94
CA THR A 934 -24.46 5.84 -32.12
C THR A 934 -24.22 7.10 -32.95
N LEU A 935 -23.72 6.98 -34.17
CA LEU A 935 -23.51 8.12 -35.07
C LEU A 935 -24.84 8.78 -35.49
N ARG A 936 -25.86 7.97 -35.85
CA ARG A 936 -27.21 8.45 -36.22
C ARG A 936 -27.92 9.19 -35.07
N GLN A 937 -27.58 8.88 -33.82
CA GLN A 937 -28.14 9.56 -32.67
C GLN A 937 -27.28 10.76 -32.23
N ALA A 938 -25.96 10.60 -32.20
CA ALA A 938 -25.04 11.63 -31.69
C ALA A 938 -24.93 12.85 -32.62
N GLY A 939 -24.93 12.65 -33.95
CA GLY A 939 -24.80 13.74 -34.92
C GLY A 939 -25.94 14.77 -34.84
N PRO A 940 -27.22 14.36 -34.99
CA PRO A 940 -28.36 15.27 -34.87
C PRO A 940 -28.49 15.89 -33.46
N ALA A 941 -28.16 15.13 -32.41
CA ALA A 941 -28.17 15.63 -31.04
C ALA A 941 -27.10 16.70 -30.80
N PHE A 942 -25.91 16.56 -31.41
CA PHE A 942 -24.87 17.59 -31.39
C PHE A 942 -25.31 18.84 -32.15
N ALA A 943 -25.81 18.69 -33.37
CA ALA A 943 -26.24 19.80 -34.21
C ALA A 943 -27.33 20.66 -33.54
N SER A 944 -28.31 20.00 -32.92
CA SER A 944 -29.39 20.69 -32.18
C SER A 944 -28.90 21.32 -30.87
N SER A 945 -28.12 20.60 -30.06
CA SER A 945 -27.75 21.06 -28.71
C SER A 945 -26.59 22.07 -28.71
N ALA A 946 -25.57 21.87 -29.55
CA ALA A 946 -24.36 22.69 -29.57
C ALA A 946 -24.39 23.79 -30.63
N LEU A 947 -25.01 23.55 -31.79
CA LEU A 947 -25.01 24.48 -32.92
C LEU A 947 -26.36 25.18 -33.14
N GLY A 948 -27.43 24.76 -32.44
CA GLY A 948 -28.78 25.33 -32.61
C GLY A 948 -29.39 25.06 -33.99
N ILE A 949 -28.89 24.06 -34.71
CA ILE A 949 -29.40 23.68 -36.04
C ILE A 949 -30.62 22.79 -35.84
N ASP A 950 -31.75 23.21 -36.40
CA ASP A 950 -33.01 22.46 -36.35
C ASP A 950 -32.93 21.26 -37.31
N VAL A 951 -32.51 20.12 -36.77
CA VAL A 951 -32.41 18.84 -37.47
C VAL A 951 -33.59 17.98 -37.05
N GLU A 952 -34.26 17.30 -38.00
CA GLU A 952 -35.21 16.23 -37.69
C GLU A 952 -34.54 15.18 -36.79
N THR A 953 -34.72 15.30 -35.48
CA THR A 953 -34.23 14.31 -34.54
C THR A 953 -35.04 13.05 -34.74
N ALA A 954 -34.39 11.98 -35.18
CA ALA A 954 -35.00 10.65 -35.20
C ALA A 954 -35.60 10.38 -33.82
N SER A 955 -36.92 10.14 -33.76
CA SER A 955 -37.61 9.85 -32.51
C SER A 955 -36.88 8.74 -31.76
N PRO A 956 -36.72 8.81 -30.43
CA PRO A 956 -36.11 7.73 -29.65
C PRO A 956 -36.81 6.42 -30.02
N PRO A 957 -36.08 5.34 -30.34
CA PRO A 957 -36.70 4.13 -30.85
C PRO A 957 -37.79 3.64 -29.88
N PRO A 958 -39.01 3.35 -30.36
CA PRO A 958 -40.12 2.97 -29.51
C PRO A 958 -39.86 1.63 -28.80
N ARG A 959 -40.53 1.47 -27.64
CA ARG A 959 -40.53 0.32 -26.72
C ARG A 959 -40.01 -0.99 -27.33
N THR A 960 -38.83 -1.39 -26.82
CA THR A 960 -38.19 -2.71 -26.85
C THR A 960 -39.09 -3.85 -27.36
N ARG A 961 -39.07 -4.13 -28.66
CA ARG A 961 -39.57 -5.41 -29.17
C ARG A 961 -38.60 -6.52 -28.75
N PRO A 962 -39.10 -7.70 -28.34
CA PRO A 962 -38.23 -8.82 -28.02
C PRO A 962 -37.41 -9.21 -29.24
N ASP A 963 -36.08 -9.22 -29.07
CA ASP A 963 -35.15 -9.69 -30.09
C ASP A 963 -35.49 -11.17 -30.40
N PRO A 964 -35.57 -11.60 -31.68
CA PRO A 964 -35.78 -13.02 -32.01
C PRO A 964 -34.79 -13.95 -31.30
N ARG A 965 -33.58 -13.47 -30.98
CA ARG A 965 -32.58 -14.19 -30.17
C ARG A 965 -33.02 -14.40 -28.72
N PHE A 966 -33.67 -13.41 -28.13
CA PHE A 966 -34.24 -13.49 -26.78
C PHE A 966 -35.32 -14.58 -26.73
N ALA A 967 -36.26 -14.54 -27.67
CA ALA A 967 -37.33 -15.53 -27.77
C ALA A 967 -36.78 -16.95 -27.97
N CYS A 968 -35.80 -17.12 -28.88
CA CYS A 968 -35.17 -18.40 -29.16
C CYS A 968 -34.53 -19.02 -27.89
N LEU A 969 -33.74 -18.25 -27.14
CA LEU A 969 -33.06 -18.76 -25.96
C LEU A 969 -34.04 -19.11 -24.83
N LEU A 970 -35.13 -18.35 -24.68
CA LEU A 970 -36.20 -18.63 -23.72
C LEU A 970 -36.94 -19.93 -24.05
N VAL A 971 -37.25 -20.16 -25.35
CA VAL A 971 -37.84 -21.41 -25.84
C VAL A 971 -36.92 -22.59 -25.57
N LEU A 972 -35.61 -22.46 -25.83
CA LEU A 972 -34.64 -23.53 -25.55
C LEU A 972 -34.51 -23.85 -24.06
N VAL A 973 -34.53 -22.83 -23.18
CA VAL A 973 -34.53 -23.04 -21.72
C VAL A 973 -35.83 -23.73 -21.28
N ALA A 974 -36.99 -23.33 -21.79
CA ALA A 974 -38.27 -23.96 -21.49
C ALA A 974 -38.30 -25.43 -21.96
N ALA A 975 -37.85 -25.70 -23.18
CA ALA A 975 -37.72 -27.04 -23.74
C ALA A 975 -36.76 -27.90 -22.90
N ALA A 976 -35.63 -27.35 -22.45
CA ALA A 976 -34.72 -28.04 -21.53
C ALA A 976 -35.45 -28.43 -20.24
N LEU A 977 -36.14 -27.49 -19.57
CA LEU A 977 -36.87 -27.76 -18.33
C LEU A 977 -37.97 -28.83 -18.49
N LEU A 978 -38.68 -28.85 -19.63
CA LEU A 978 -39.67 -29.88 -19.95
C LEU A 978 -39.01 -31.25 -20.15
N LEU A 979 -37.93 -31.32 -20.93
CA LEU A 979 -37.16 -32.56 -21.15
C LEU A 979 -36.59 -33.14 -19.85
N ARG A 980 -36.23 -32.29 -18.88
CA ARG A 980 -35.76 -32.76 -17.57
C ARG A 980 -36.83 -33.53 -16.78
N ARG A 981 -38.13 -33.27 -17.01
CA ARG A 981 -39.20 -34.03 -16.36
C ARG A 981 -39.22 -35.49 -16.81
N ASN A 982 -38.98 -35.74 -18.10
CA ASN A 982 -38.94 -37.09 -18.68
C ASN A 982 -37.63 -37.30 -19.49
N PRO A 983 -36.50 -37.61 -18.82
CA PRO A 983 -35.20 -37.66 -19.47
C PRO A 983 -35.08 -38.89 -20.39
N ARG A 984 -35.11 -38.66 -21.70
CA ARG A 984 -34.89 -39.68 -22.75
C ARG A 984 -33.66 -39.32 -23.59
N VAL A 985 -32.90 -40.34 -24.01
CA VAL A 985 -31.60 -40.17 -24.68
C VAL A 985 -31.75 -39.45 -26.02
N TRP A 986 -32.68 -39.88 -26.86
CA TRP A 986 -32.88 -39.32 -28.20
C TRP A 986 -33.40 -37.88 -28.19
N PRO A 987 -34.47 -37.53 -27.44
CA PRO A 987 -34.89 -36.13 -27.31
C PRO A 987 -33.81 -35.21 -26.74
N ARG A 988 -32.97 -35.70 -25.82
CA ARG A 988 -31.81 -34.95 -25.33
C ARG A 988 -30.80 -34.69 -26.45
N ARG A 989 -30.44 -35.70 -27.24
CA ARG A 989 -29.50 -35.56 -28.36
C ARG A 989 -30.03 -34.58 -29.42
N ALA A 990 -31.33 -34.67 -29.75
CA ALA A 990 -31.98 -33.72 -30.65
C ALA A 990 -31.90 -32.29 -30.12
N MET A 991 -32.14 -32.08 -28.82
CA MET A 991 -32.00 -30.78 -28.17
C MET A 991 -30.57 -30.24 -28.22
N LEU A 992 -29.56 -31.08 -27.97
CA LEU A 992 -28.15 -30.67 -28.05
C LEU A 992 -27.76 -30.31 -29.49
N LEU A 993 -28.20 -31.07 -30.48
CA LEU A 993 -27.96 -30.78 -31.90
C LEU A 993 -28.63 -29.48 -32.32
N ALA A 994 -29.91 -29.30 -31.98
CA ALA A 994 -30.66 -28.08 -32.26
C ALA A 994 -29.99 -26.86 -31.61
N THR A 995 -29.54 -27.00 -30.35
CA THR A 995 -28.83 -25.94 -29.64
C THR A 995 -27.52 -25.59 -30.34
N PHE A 996 -26.70 -26.58 -30.71
CA PHE A 996 -25.44 -26.38 -31.43
C PHE A 996 -25.65 -25.63 -32.76
N VAL A 997 -26.62 -26.07 -33.58
CA VAL A 997 -26.91 -25.44 -34.87
C VAL A 997 -27.49 -24.04 -34.70
N VAL A 998 -28.54 -23.90 -33.89
CA VAL A 998 -29.28 -22.63 -33.79
C VAL A 998 -28.49 -21.59 -32.99
N THR A 999 -28.05 -21.92 -31.77
CA THR A 999 -27.37 -20.94 -30.92
C THR A 999 -25.89 -20.81 -31.23
N GLY A 1000 -25.22 -21.88 -31.66
CA GLY A 1000 -23.81 -21.84 -32.05
C GLY A 1000 -23.63 -21.29 -33.46
N VAL A 1001 -24.01 -22.08 -34.48
CA VAL A 1001 -23.70 -21.80 -35.89
C VAL A 1001 -24.50 -20.64 -36.47
N LEU A 1002 -25.82 -20.58 -36.21
CA LEU A 1002 -26.69 -19.58 -36.85
C LEU A 1002 -26.69 -18.23 -36.11
N LEU A 1003 -26.75 -18.24 -34.79
CA LEU A 1003 -26.97 -17.00 -34.00
C LEU A 1003 -25.74 -16.52 -33.23
N ASN A 1004 -24.66 -17.30 -33.12
CA ASN A 1004 -23.47 -17.00 -32.32
C ASN A 1004 -23.79 -16.52 -30.88
N LEU A 1005 -24.76 -17.18 -30.23
CA LEU A 1005 -25.26 -16.90 -28.88
C LEU A 1005 -24.60 -17.83 -27.86
N GLN A 1006 -23.43 -17.42 -27.37
CA GLN A 1006 -22.64 -18.19 -26.39
C GLN A 1006 -22.40 -17.35 -25.12
N TYR A 1007 -22.66 -17.94 -23.94
CA TYR A 1007 -22.25 -17.36 -22.66
C TYR A 1007 -20.75 -17.64 -22.43
N SER A 1008 -19.98 -16.58 -22.16
CA SER A 1008 -18.52 -16.57 -22.08
C SER A 1008 -18.02 -15.75 -20.89
N ALA A 1009 -16.71 -15.69 -20.70
CA ALA A 1009 -16.04 -14.84 -19.71
C ALA A 1009 -16.45 -13.36 -19.80
N GLN A 1010 -16.71 -12.82 -21.00
CA GLN A 1010 -17.05 -11.41 -21.18
C GLN A 1010 -18.38 -11.04 -20.49
N GLN A 1011 -19.41 -11.91 -20.57
CA GLN A 1011 -20.69 -11.65 -19.89
C GLN A 1011 -20.56 -11.75 -18.36
N VAL A 1012 -19.68 -12.63 -17.87
CA VAL A 1012 -19.34 -12.69 -16.44
C VAL A 1012 -18.73 -11.36 -15.98
N LEU A 1013 -17.74 -10.84 -16.70
CA LEU A 1013 -17.09 -9.57 -16.38
C LEU A 1013 -18.06 -8.39 -16.51
N ALA A 1014 -18.93 -8.38 -17.53
CA ALA A 1014 -19.97 -7.36 -17.69
C ALA A 1014 -20.94 -7.32 -16.49
N LEU A 1015 -21.40 -8.48 -16.03
CA LEU A 1015 -22.27 -8.59 -14.85
C LEU A 1015 -21.56 -8.14 -13.57
N LEU A 1016 -20.30 -8.57 -13.36
CA LEU A 1016 -19.48 -8.14 -12.21
C LEU A 1016 -19.20 -6.62 -12.22
N CYS A 1017 -19.28 -6.00 -13.40
CA CYS A 1017 -19.22 -4.56 -13.56
C CYS A 1017 -20.55 -3.83 -13.42
N LEU A 1018 -21.66 -4.54 -13.17
CA LEU A 1018 -23.02 -4.01 -13.23
C LEU A 1018 -23.32 -3.31 -14.57
N ASN A 1019 -22.67 -3.77 -15.64
CA ASN A 1019 -22.83 -3.23 -16.98
C ASN A 1019 -23.91 -4.01 -17.73
N LEU A 1020 -25.17 -3.63 -17.49
CA LEU A 1020 -26.31 -4.26 -18.15
C LEU A 1020 -26.58 -3.60 -19.51
N PRO A 1021 -26.83 -4.38 -20.57
CA PRO A 1021 -27.27 -3.83 -21.85
C PRO A 1021 -28.59 -3.05 -21.70
N GLY A 1022 -28.71 -1.91 -22.39
CA GLY A 1022 -29.90 -1.04 -22.27
C GLY A 1022 -31.22 -1.68 -22.71
N ASN A 1023 -31.18 -2.63 -23.66
CA ASN A 1023 -32.36 -3.38 -24.08
C ASN A 1023 -32.54 -4.65 -23.22
N TRP A 1024 -33.40 -4.57 -22.21
CA TRP A 1024 -33.73 -5.68 -21.31
C TRP A 1024 -34.46 -6.87 -21.99
N LEU A 1025 -34.97 -6.67 -23.22
CA LEU A 1025 -35.55 -7.73 -24.06
C LEU A 1025 -34.62 -8.18 -25.20
N GLY A 1026 -33.32 -7.84 -25.12
CA GLY A 1026 -32.30 -8.26 -26.08
C GLY A 1026 -31.61 -9.58 -25.70
N GLY A 1027 -31.08 -10.30 -26.70
CA GLY A 1027 -30.31 -11.53 -26.46
C GLY A 1027 -29.11 -11.33 -25.52
N SER A 1028 -28.40 -10.19 -25.66
CA SER A 1028 -27.25 -9.85 -24.79
C SER A 1028 -27.65 -9.66 -23.32
N PHE A 1029 -28.81 -9.06 -23.04
CA PHE A 1029 -29.29 -8.89 -21.67
C PHE A 1029 -29.64 -10.24 -21.02
N LEU A 1030 -30.30 -11.11 -21.79
CA LEU A 1030 -30.63 -12.46 -21.33
C LEU A 1030 -29.36 -13.29 -21.07
N LEU A 1031 -28.30 -13.10 -21.85
CA LEU A 1031 -27.00 -13.71 -21.54
C LEU A 1031 -26.40 -13.13 -20.26
N VAL A 1032 -26.27 -11.80 -20.14
CA VAL A 1032 -25.58 -11.15 -19.00
C VAL A 1032 -26.29 -11.39 -17.66
N LEU A 1033 -27.61 -11.25 -17.60
CA LEU A 1033 -28.37 -11.36 -16.34
C LEU A 1033 -29.32 -12.58 -16.32
N GLY A 1034 -30.00 -12.85 -17.43
CA GLY A 1034 -31.01 -13.91 -17.50
C GLY A 1034 -30.46 -15.31 -17.22
N VAL A 1035 -29.36 -15.72 -17.88
CA VAL A 1035 -28.73 -17.03 -17.68
C VAL A 1035 -28.27 -17.23 -16.23
N PRO A 1036 -27.53 -16.29 -15.59
CA PRO A 1036 -27.21 -16.36 -14.16
C PRO A 1036 -28.44 -16.52 -13.25
N VAL A 1037 -29.51 -15.75 -13.49
CA VAL A 1037 -30.76 -15.84 -12.71
C VAL A 1037 -31.43 -17.21 -12.89
N ILE A 1038 -31.51 -17.71 -14.13
CA ILE A 1038 -32.03 -19.05 -14.41
C ILE A 1038 -31.21 -20.10 -13.64
N VAL A 1039 -29.88 -20.00 -13.67
CA VAL A 1039 -29.01 -20.93 -12.96
C VAL A 1039 -29.20 -20.87 -11.43
N LEU A 1040 -29.37 -19.67 -10.86
CA LEU A 1040 -29.66 -19.47 -9.44
C LEU A 1040 -30.98 -20.14 -9.02
N LEU A 1041 -31.99 -20.07 -9.88
CA LEU A 1041 -33.32 -20.63 -9.64
C LEU A 1041 -33.34 -22.16 -9.79
N VAL A 1042 -32.84 -22.68 -10.91
CA VAL A 1042 -33.05 -24.09 -11.35
C VAL A 1042 -31.78 -24.95 -11.44
N GLY A 1043 -30.62 -24.39 -11.12
CA GLY A 1043 -29.31 -25.05 -11.29
C GLY A 1043 -28.74 -24.87 -12.70
N ASN A 1044 -27.56 -25.46 -12.94
CA ASN A 1044 -26.74 -25.30 -14.15
C ASN A 1044 -27.31 -25.89 -15.47
N VAL A 1045 -28.62 -25.78 -15.69
CA VAL A 1045 -29.33 -26.27 -16.89
C VAL A 1045 -28.78 -25.67 -18.18
N TYR A 1046 -28.32 -24.40 -18.16
CA TYR A 1046 -27.69 -23.78 -19.32
C TYR A 1046 -26.48 -24.59 -19.80
N CYS A 1047 -25.51 -24.86 -18.93
CA CYS A 1047 -24.36 -25.69 -19.27
C CYS A 1047 -24.75 -27.13 -19.65
N GLY A 1048 -25.85 -27.66 -19.09
CA GLY A 1048 -26.31 -29.03 -19.32
C GLY A 1048 -27.05 -29.27 -20.65
N TYR A 1049 -27.80 -28.27 -21.15
CA TYR A 1049 -28.71 -28.40 -22.31
C TYR A 1049 -28.65 -27.27 -23.34
N VAL A 1050 -28.28 -26.04 -22.96
CA VAL A 1050 -28.46 -24.82 -23.80
C VAL A 1050 -27.13 -24.21 -24.29
N CYS A 1051 -25.99 -24.59 -23.69
CA CYS A 1051 -24.67 -24.11 -24.13
C CYS A 1051 -24.23 -24.81 -25.44
N PRO A 1052 -24.02 -24.10 -26.57
CA PRO A 1052 -23.68 -24.74 -27.85
C PRO A 1052 -22.30 -25.41 -27.83
N PHE A 1053 -21.29 -24.81 -27.17
CA PHE A 1053 -19.99 -25.45 -27.04
C PHE A 1053 -20.00 -26.69 -26.12
N GLY A 1054 -20.87 -26.69 -25.10
CA GLY A 1054 -21.10 -27.85 -24.25
C GLY A 1054 -21.83 -28.98 -24.99
N ALA A 1055 -22.77 -28.62 -25.86
CA ALA A 1055 -23.48 -29.55 -26.74
C ALA A 1055 -22.52 -30.21 -27.75
N LEU A 1056 -21.68 -29.42 -28.42
CA LEU A 1056 -20.67 -29.92 -29.36
C LEU A 1056 -19.73 -30.95 -28.71
N GLN A 1057 -19.19 -30.64 -27.53
CA GLN A 1057 -18.32 -31.56 -26.79
C GLN A 1057 -19.03 -32.84 -26.35
N GLU A 1058 -20.32 -32.78 -25.99
CA GLU A 1058 -21.07 -33.98 -25.62
C GLU A 1058 -21.40 -34.84 -26.83
N LEU A 1059 -21.87 -34.26 -27.93
CA LEU A 1059 -22.16 -34.97 -29.18
C LEU A 1059 -20.91 -35.64 -29.74
N LEU A 1060 -19.77 -34.96 -29.74
CA LEU A 1060 -18.48 -35.52 -30.17
C LEU A 1060 -18.03 -36.69 -29.28
N GLY A 1061 -18.25 -36.57 -27.96
CA GLY A 1061 -17.97 -37.66 -27.01
C GLY A 1061 -18.92 -38.85 -27.12
N ASP A 1062 -20.10 -38.67 -27.72
CA ASP A 1062 -21.11 -39.71 -27.98
C ASP A 1062 -20.82 -40.50 -29.27
N THR A 1063 -20.13 -39.90 -30.25
CA THR A 1063 -19.71 -40.58 -31.50
C THR A 1063 -18.48 -41.49 -31.33
N ARG A 1064 -17.96 -41.60 -30.12
CA ARG A 1064 -16.72 -42.29 -29.78
C ARG A 1064 -16.87 -43.84 -29.82
N PRO A 1065 -15.90 -44.58 -30.41
CA PRO A 1065 -15.83 -46.04 -30.32
C PRO A 1065 -15.52 -46.55 -28.89
N ARG A 1066 -16.02 -47.74 -28.54
CA ARG A 1066 -15.91 -48.36 -27.18
C ARG A 1066 -14.47 -48.64 -26.69
N GLY A 1067 -13.44 -48.55 -27.53
CA GLY A 1067 -12.05 -48.91 -27.18
C GLY A 1067 -11.10 -47.74 -26.86
N ILE A 1068 -11.52 -46.48 -27.08
CA ILE A 1068 -10.61 -45.31 -26.94
C ILE A 1068 -10.71 -44.70 -25.53
N SER A 1069 -11.59 -45.18 -24.64
CA SER A 1069 -11.90 -44.57 -23.33
C SER A 1069 -10.88 -44.81 -22.22
N ALA A 1070 -10.13 -43.76 -21.89
CA ALA A 1070 -9.51 -43.61 -20.59
C ALA A 1070 -10.54 -43.09 -19.58
N ASP A 1071 -11.38 -43.98 -19.04
CA ASP A 1071 -12.20 -43.63 -17.88
C ASP A 1071 -11.28 -43.43 -16.66
N VAL A 1072 -10.90 -42.19 -16.43
CA VAL A 1072 -10.08 -41.80 -15.28
C VAL A 1072 -10.92 -41.92 -14.01
N ASP A 1073 -10.30 -42.43 -12.95
CA ASP A 1073 -10.91 -42.54 -11.62
C ASP A 1073 -11.68 -41.25 -11.23
N PRO A 1074 -12.95 -41.34 -10.78
CA PRO A 1074 -13.74 -40.19 -10.38
C PRO A 1074 -13.07 -39.28 -9.33
N ARG A 1075 -12.08 -39.77 -8.55
CA ARG A 1075 -11.31 -38.95 -7.63
C ARG A 1075 -10.36 -38.00 -8.36
N THR A 1076 -9.71 -38.41 -9.45
CA THR A 1076 -8.81 -37.54 -10.23
C THR A 1076 -9.56 -36.33 -10.77
N TRP A 1077 -10.78 -36.55 -11.24
CA TRP A 1077 -11.65 -35.48 -11.71
C TRP A 1077 -12.18 -34.55 -10.62
N ARG A 1078 -12.13 -34.94 -9.35
CA ARG A 1078 -12.40 -34.05 -8.22
C ARG A 1078 -11.37 -32.92 -8.16
N TYR A 1079 -10.09 -33.26 -8.34
CA TYR A 1079 -8.98 -32.30 -8.30
C TYR A 1079 -8.97 -31.39 -9.52
N GLY A 1080 -9.14 -31.95 -10.72
CA GLY A 1080 -9.18 -31.17 -11.97
C GLY A 1080 -10.26 -30.09 -12.01
N ARG A 1081 -11.40 -30.30 -11.34
CA ARG A 1081 -12.48 -29.31 -11.23
C ARG A 1081 -12.10 -28.05 -10.44
N ALA A 1082 -11.07 -28.07 -9.59
CA ALA A 1082 -10.61 -26.88 -8.89
C ALA A 1082 -9.98 -25.85 -9.85
N VAL A 1083 -9.38 -26.31 -10.96
CA VAL A 1083 -8.64 -25.47 -11.91
C VAL A 1083 -9.53 -24.38 -12.51
N LYS A 1084 -10.76 -24.70 -12.94
CA LYS A 1084 -11.69 -23.69 -13.49
C LYS A 1084 -12.05 -22.58 -12.49
N TYR A 1085 -12.04 -22.85 -11.18
CA TYR A 1085 -12.29 -21.82 -10.16
C TYR A 1085 -11.05 -20.94 -9.95
N ILE A 1086 -9.86 -21.51 -10.05
CA ILE A 1086 -8.60 -20.76 -10.05
C ILE A 1086 -8.54 -19.85 -11.28
N LEU A 1087 -8.89 -20.37 -12.46
CA LEU A 1087 -8.94 -19.59 -13.71
C LEU A 1087 -9.97 -18.47 -13.63
N LEU A 1088 -11.17 -18.72 -13.05
CA LEU A 1088 -12.16 -17.67 -12.82
C LEU A 1088 -11.61 -16.58 -11.89
N ALA A 1089 -10.98 -16.96 -10.77
CA ALA A 1089 -10.41 -15.99 -9.84
C ALA A 1089 -9.30 -15.16 -10.50
N LEU A 1090 -8.40 -15.81 -11.26
CA LEU A 1090 -7.33 -15.14 -12.01
C LEU A 1090 -7.90 -14.17 -13.05
N LEU A 1091 -8.90 -14.60 -13.82
CA LEU A 1091 -9.59 -13.76 -14.80
C LEU A 1091 -10.19 -12.51 -14.15
N VAL A 1092 -10.90 -12.68 -13.03
CA VAL A 1092 -11.54 -11.58 -12.31
C VAL A 1092 -10.50 -10.61 -11.74
N VAL A 1093 -9.42 -11.12 -11.16
CA VAL A 1093 -8.33 -10.28 -10.62
C VAL A 1093 -7.61 -9.53 -11.74
N LEU A 1094 -7.25 -10.22 -12.83
CA LEU A 1094 -6.58 -9.61 -13.98
C LEU A 1094 -7.44 -8.51 -14.61
N PHE A 1095 -8.74 -8.78 -14.79
CA PHE A 1095 -9.69 -7.78 -15.27
C PHE A 1095 -9.86 -6.62 -14.28
N ALA A 1096 -9.94 -6.89 -12.98
CA ALA A 1096 -10.05 -5.84 -11.97
C ALA A 1096 -8.83 -4.91 -11.95
N VAL A 1097 -7.62 -5.44 -12.14
CA VAL A 1097 -6.40 -4.62 -12.20
C VAL A 1097 -6.30 -3.81 -13.49
N THR A 1098 -6.62 -4.43 -14.63
CA THR A 1098 -6.44 -3.79 -15.95
C THR A 1098 -7.63 -2.93 -16.39
N ARG A 1099 -8.84 -3.22 -15.87
CA ARG A 1099 -10.12 -2.72 -16.37
C ARG A 1099 -10.32 -2.94 -17.87
N ASP A 1100 -9.61 -3.92 -18.43
CA ASP A 1100 -9.56 -4.17 -19.86
C ASP A 1100 -10.18 -5.53 -20.19
N TYR A 1101 -11.19 -5.51 -21.06
CA TYR A 1101 -11.86 -6.70 -21.57
C TYR A 1101 -10.93 -7.60 -22.40
N ARG A 1102 -9.74 -7.10 -22.78
CA ARG A 1102 -8.62 -7.91 -23.32
C ARG A 1102 -8.24 -9.10 -22.46
N SER A 1103 -8.38 -8.96 -21.14
CA SER A 1103 -8.12 -10.06 -20.19
C SER A 1103 -8.98 -11.31 -20.44
N ALA A 1104 -10.16 -11.15 -21.07
CA ALA A 1104 -11.03 -12.25 -21.47
C ALA A 1104 -10.69 -12.85 -22.84
N ALA A 1105 -9.81 -12.23 -23.64
CA ALA A 1105 -9.52 -12.67 -25.02
C ALA A 1105 -8.97 -14.11 -25.11
N ALA A 1106 -8.39 -14.62 -24.02
CA ALA A 1106 -7.93 -16.01 -23.91
C ALA A 1106 -9.09 -17.03 -23.77
N ASP A 1107 -10.34 -16.59 -23.56
CA ASP A 1107 -11.51 -17.48 -23.54
C ASP A 1107 -11.92 -17.85 -24.98
N PRO A 1108 -11.70 -19.09 -25.44
CA PRO A 1108 -12.06 -19.51 -26.79
C PRO A 1108 -13.57 -19.40 -27.05
N LEU A 1109 -14.42 -19.38 -26.01
CA LEU A 1109 -15.87 -19.26 -26.15
C LEU A 1109 -16.31 -17.92 -26.78
N LEU A 1110 -15.44 -16.91 -26.84
CA LEU A 1110 -15.76 -15.60 -27.40
C LEU A 1110 -15.94 -15.59 -28.92
N THR A 1111 -15.12 -16.36 -29.63
CA THR A 1111 -15.05 -16.31 -31.10
C THR A 1111 -15.08 -17.68 -31.76
N VAL A 1112 -15.20 -18.79 -31.01
CA VAL A 1112 -15.20 -20.16 -31.58
C VAL A 1112 -16.28 -20.38 -32.66
N PHE A 1113 -17.45 -19.77 -32.51
CA PHE A 1113 -18.55 -19.83 -33.49
C PHE A 1113 -18.62 -18.59 -34.40
N SER A 1114 -17.70 -17.64 -34.22
CA SER A 1114 -17.61 -16.45 -35.06
C SER A 1114 -16.88 -16.75 -36.37
N PRO A 1115 -17.24 -16.09 -37.48
CA PRO A 1115 -16.42 -16.08 -38.68
C PRO A 1115 -15.08 -15.34 -38.47
N LEU A 1116 -14.98 -14.47 -37.46
CA LEU A 1116 -13.77 -13.70 -37.10
C LEU A 1116 -12.82 -14.46 -36.15
N ARG A 1117 -12.71 -15.78 -36.30
CA ARG A 1117 -11.88 -16.62 -35.41
C ARG A 1117 -10.41 -16.58 -35.83
N ASP A 1118 -9.53 -16.21 -34.90
CA ASP A 1118 -8.09 -16.24 -35.11
C ASP A 1118 -7.51 -17.67 -35.03
N ARG A 1119 -6.34 -17.88 -35.64
CA ARG A 1119 -5.59 -19.15 -35.67
C ARG A 1119 -5.40 -19.74 -34.27
N TRP A 1120 -5.15 -18.89 -33.28
CA TRP A 1120 -5.03 -19.31 -31.87
C TRP A 1120 -6.31 -19.95 -31.31
N VAL A 1121 -7.47 -19.35 -31.62
CA VAL A 1121 -8.77 -19.86 -31.17
C VAL A 1121 -9.09 -21.17 -31.86
N VAL A 1122 -8.80 -21.28 -33.17
CA VAL A 1122 -8.98 -22.53 -33.93
C VAL A 1122 -8.08 -23.64 -33.37
N GLY A 1123 -6.80 -23.36 -33.12
CA GLY A 1123 -5.87 -24.32 -32.53
C GLY A 1123 -6.32 -24.79 -31.15
N THR A 1124 -6.71 -23.85 -30.29
CA THR A 1124 -7.17 -24.15 -28.92
C THR A 1124 -8.50 -24.92 -28.94
N ALA A 1125 -9.48 -24.52 -29.76
CA ALA A 1125 -10.74 -25.23 -29.91
C ALA A 1125 -10.54 -26.65 -30.44
N THR A 1126 -9.63 -26.84 -31.41
CA THR A 1126 -9.30 -28.18 -31.95
C THR A 1126 -8.67 -29.07 -30.88
N ALA A 1127 -7.72 -28.54 -30.10
CA ALA A 1127 -7.12 -29.26 -28.97
C ALA A 1127 -8.17 -29.62 -27.90
N ILE A 1128 -9.07 -28.68 -27.56
CA ILE A 1128 -10.18 -28.92 -26.64
C ILE A 1128 -11.11 -30.02 -27.17
N LEU A 1129 -11.44 -30.01 -28.47
CA LEU A 1129 -12.32 -31.02 -29.07
C LEU A 1129 -11.65 -32.39 -29.15
N ALA A 1130 -10.35 -32.45 -29.45
CA ALA A 1130 -9.57 -33.69 -29.39
C ALA A 1130 -9.56 -34.26 -27.96
N LEU A 1131 -9.34 -33.41 -26.95
CA LEU A 1131 -9.46 -33.81 -25.55
C LEU A 1131 -10.89 -34.15 -25.15
N ALA A 1132 -11.91 -33.50 -25.72
CA ALA A 1132 -13.32 -33.80 -25.45
C ALA A 1132 -13.76 -35.14 -26.04
N PHE A 1133 -13.17 -35.54 -27.18
CA PHE A 1133 -13.34 -36.86 -27.78
C PHE A 1133 -12.78 -37.97 -26.89
N VAL A 1134 -11.62 -37.72 -26.24
CA VAL A 1134 -11.01 -38.66 -25.28
C VAL A 1134 -11.70 -38.61 -23.90
N TYR A 1135 -11.96 -37.42 -23.40
CA TYR A 1135 -12.51 -37.13 -22.07
C TYR A 1135 -13.75 -36.23 -22.22
N ARG A 1136 -14.95 -36.79 -22.08
CA ARG A 1136 -16.21 -36.06 -22.33
C ARG A 1136 -16.26 -34.72 -21.60
N ARG A 1137 -16.64 -33.66 -22.33
CA ARG A 1137 -16.81 -32.29 -21.82
C ARG A 1137 -15.57 -31.75 -21.07
N PHE A 1138 -14.36 -32.10 -21.53
CA PHE A 1138 -13.09 -31.76 -20.89
C PHE A 1138 -12.99 -30.28 -20.48
N TRP A 1139 -13.32 -29.36 -21.39
CA TRP A 1139 -13.25 -27.91 -21.14
C TRP A 1139 -14.24 -27.45 -20.08
N CYS A 1140 -15.52 -27.81 -20.25
CA CYS A 1140 -16.58 -27.44 -19.31
C CYS A 1140 -16.33 -27.99 -17.89
N ARG A 1141 -15.59 -29.09 -17.79
CA ARG A 1141 -15.28 -29.75 -16.52
C ARG A 1141 -14.10 -29.10 -15.78
N ASN A 1142 -13.02 -28.77 -16.48
CA ASN A 1142 -11.73 -28.42 -15.83
C ASN A 1142 -11.26 -26.99 -16.11
N LEU A 1143 -11.63 -26.37 -17.23
CA LEU A 1143 -10.99 -25.14 -17.70
C LEU A 1143 -11.94 -23.95 -17.87
N CYS A 1144 -13.25 -24.17 -18.00
CA CYS A 1144 -14.20 -23.11 -18.35
C CYS A 1144 -14.48 -22.14 -17.16
N PRO A 1145 -14.01 -20.87 -17.18
CA PRO A 1145 -14.24 -19.92 -16.11
C PRO A 1145 -15.72 -19.46 -16.07
N ALA A 1146 -16.37 -19.30 -17.22
CA ALA A 1146 -17.79 -18.98 -17.31
C ALA A 1146 -18.67 -20.08 -16.68
N GLY A 1147 -18.32 -21.36 -16.92
CA GLY A 1147 -18.97 -22.50 -16.29
C GLY A 1147 -18.72 -22.59 -14.78
N ALA A 1148 -17.52 -22.21 -14.32
CA ALA A 1148 -17.23 -22.10 -12.88
C ALA A 1148 -18.10 -21.04 -12.20
N PHE A 1149 -18.27 -19.87 -12.83
CA PHE A 1149 -19.12 -18.80 -12.33
C PHE A 1149 -20.58 -19.26 -12.19
N LEU A 1150 -21.13 -19.90 -13.22
CA LEU A 1150 -22.49 -20.44 -13.16
C LEU A 1150 -22.61 -21.55 -12.09
N SER A 1151 -21.60 -22.42 -11.94
CA SER A 1151 -21.56 -23.42 -10.85
C SER A 1151 -21.61 -22.82 -9.44
N LEU A 1152 -21.00 -21.66 -9.20
CA LEU A 1152 -21.12 -20.96 -7.91
C LEU A 1152 -22.57 -20.59 -7.60
N LEU A 1153 -23.28 -20.03 -8.59
CA LEU A 1153 -24.69 -19.65 -8.47
C LEU A 1153 -25.63 -20.86 -8.36
N GLY A 1154 -25.32 -21.93 -9.12
CA GLY A 1154 -26.08 -23.17 -9.15
C GLY A 1154 -26.06 -23.97 -7.83
N SER A 1155 -25.32 -23.52 -6.82
CA SER A 1155 -25.33 -24.11 -5.48
C SER A 1155 -26.61 -23.77 -4.68
N ALA A 1156 -27.15 -22.55 -4.85
CA ALA A 1156 -28.29 -22.04 -4.08
C ALA A 1156 -29.62 -22.74 -4.39
N ARG A 1157 -29.97 -22.84 -5.69
CA ARG A 1157 -31.16 -23.56 -6.22
C ARG A 1157 -32.44 -23.26 -5.46
N LEU A 1158 -32.91 -22.02 -5.57
CA LEU A 1158 -34.08 -21.54 -4.83
C LEU A 1158 -35.34 -22.38 -5.09
N LEU A 1159 -35.48 -22.96 -6.29
CA LEU A 1159 -36.62 -23.79 -6.69
C LEU A 1159 -36.35 -25.30 -6.62
N ARG A 1160 -35.36 -25.76 -5.82
CA ARG A 1160 -34.99 -27.19 -5.73
C ARG A 1160 -36.16 -28.15 -5.43
N ARG A 1161 -37.21 -27.68 -4.75
CA ARG A 1161 -38.41 -28.49 -4.40
C ARG A 1161 -39.25 -28.87 -5.63
N TRP A 1162 -39.17 -28.09 -6.70
CA TRP A 1162 -39.98 -28.23 -7.92
C TRP A 1162 -39.21 -28.92 -9.05
N LEU A 1163 -37.97 -29.36 -8.77
CA LEU A 1163 -37.07 -29.90 -9.77
C LEU A 1163 -36.84 -31.40 -9.56
N PRO A 1164 -36.68 -32.18 -10.63
CA PRO A 1164 -36.41 -33.60 -10.52
C PRO A 1164 -35.09 -33.89 -9.78
N HIS A 1165 -35.07 -34.95 -8.98
CA HIS A 1165 -33.87 -35.40 -8.28
C HIS A 1165 -32.82 -35.98 -9.24
N THR A 1166 -31.54 -35.68 -8.98
CA THR A 1166 -30.39 -36.27 -9.68
C THR A 1166 -29.90 -37.54 -8.97
N GLY A 1167 -29.27 -38.45 -9.71
CA GLY A 1167 -28.74 -39.72 -9.20
C GLY A 1167 -27.21 -39.75 -9.11
N PRO A 1168 -26.57 -39.08 -8.13
CA PRO A 1168 -25.11 -38.87 -8.12
C PRO A 1168 -24.29 -40.17 -8.09
N ALA A 1169 -24.81 -41.25 -7.48
CA ALA A 1169 -24.15 -42.56 -7.48
C ALA A 1169 -23.81 -43.10 -8.89
N ARG A 1170 -24.53 -42.65 -9.92
CA ARG A 1170 -24.35 -43.05 -11.32
C ARG A 1170 -23.79 -41.93 -12.18
N CYS A 1171 -23.14 -40.94 -11.56
CA CYS A 1171 -22.58 -39.81 -12.27
C CYS A 1171 -21.18 -40.13 -12.79
N ASP A 1172 -21.06 -40.28 -14.11
CA ASP A 1172 -19.78 -40.43 -14.81
C ASP A 1172 -18.89 -39.16 -14.73
N MET A 1173 -19.45 -38.04 -14.28
CA MET A 1173 -18.72 -36.79 -14.05
C MET A 1173 -18.15 -36.67 -12.62
N GLY A 1174 -18.34 -37.69 -11.76
CA GLY A 1174 -17.75 -37.74 -10.42
C GLY A 1174 -18.44 -36.88 -9.37
N VAL A 1175 -19.73 -36.55 -9.58
CA VAL A 1175 -20.58 -35.86 -8.60
C VAL A 1175 -21.09 -36.88 -7.59
N ARG A 1176 -20.77 -36.75 -6.30
CA ARG A 1176 -21.10 -37.75 -5.26
C ARG A 1176 -22.38 -37.47 -4.52
N THR A 1177 -22.79 -36.20 -4.44
CA THR A 1177 -24.00 -35.79 -3.72
C THR A 1177 -24.89 -34.94 -4.59
N THR A 1178 -26.19 -34.94 -4.29
CA THR A 1178 -27.17 -34.03 -4.93
C THR A 1178 -26.91 -32.56 -4.56
N GLY A 1179 -26.05 -32.31 -3.57
CA GLY A 1179 -25.64 -31.00 -3.06
C GLY A 1179 -24.47 -30.33 -3.78
N GLU A 1180 -23.69 -31.08 -4.56
CA GLU A 1180 -22.44 -30.59 -5.16
C GLU A 1180 -22.67 -29.49 -6.21
N MET A 1181 -21.92 -28.38 -6.08
CA MET A 1181 -21.97 -27.19 -6.95
C MET A 1181 -21.58 -27.46 -8.42
N ASP A 1182 -20.85 -28.54 -8.69
CA ASP A 1182 -20.40 -28.90 -10.03
C ASP A 1182 -21.45 -29.68 -10.84
N CYS A 1183 -22.61 -30.01 -10.26
CA CYS A 1183 -23.65 -30.71 -10.99
C CYS A 1183 -24.18 -29.84 -12.15
N LEU A 1184 -23.99 -30.29 -13.39
CA LEU A 1184 -24.49 -29.60 -14.59
C LEU A 1184 -25.98 -29.83 -14.86
N PHE A 1185 -26.65 -30.66 -14.06
CA PHE A 1185 -28.05 -31.06 -14.30
C PHE A 1185 -28.30 -31.60 -15.71
N CYS A 1186 -27.34 -32.34 -16.27
CA CYS A 1186 -27.47 -33.00 -17.57
C CYS A 1186 -28.37 -34.26 -17.56
N ASP A 1187 -28.87 -34.65 -16.40
CA ASP A 1187 -29.72 -35.84 -16.19
C ASP A 1187 -29.16 -37.18 -16.71
N ARG A 1188 -27.91 -37.29 -17.20
CA ARG A 1188 -27.33 -38.56 -17.70
C ARG A 1188 -27.37 -39.69 -16.67
N CYS A 1189 -27.17 -39.36 -15.39
CA CYS A 1189 -27.33 -40.27 -14.26
C CYS A 1189 -28.76 -40.82 -14.05
N ARG A 1190 -29.75 -40.24 -14.74
CA ARG A 1190 -31.17 -40.65 -14.74
C ARG A 1190 -31.57 -41.36 -16.04
N HIS A 1191 -30.80 -41.21 -17.12
CA HIS A 1191 -31.05 -41.90 -18.40
C HIS A 1191 -30.73 -43.39 -18.31
N ALA A 1192 -29.76 -43.75 -17.47
CA ALA A 1192 -29.42 -45.14 -17.22
C ALA A 1192 -30.40 -45.74 -16.21
N LYS A 1193 -31.47 -46.38 -16.68
CA LYS A 1193 -32.09 -47.49 -15.96
C LYS A 1193 -32.50 -48.56 -16.96
N GLU A 1194 -31.95 -49.75 -16.67
CA GLU A 1194 -32.25 -51.10 -17.18
C GLU A 1194 -31.84 -51.38 -18.63
#